data_AF-A0A4Q3V562-F1
#
_entry.id   AF-A0A4Q3V562-F1
#
_cell.length_a   1.000
_cell.length_b   1.000
_cell.length_c   1.000
_cell.angle_alpha   90.00
_cell.angle_beta   90.00
_cell.angle_gamma   90.00
#
_symmetry.space_group_name_H-M   'P 1'
#
loop_
_entity.id
_entity.type
_entity.pdbx_description
1 polymer ?
#
loop_
_entity_poly.entity_id
_entity_poly.type
_entity_poly.pdbx_seq_one_letter_code
_entity_poly.pdbx_strand_id
1 'polypeptide(L)'
;MNPVRSSLSLALSLLTLPAMAEEVRGMLVDASGNPMAGVELRSTGSVTSETGEVRIARLKAISGPMGEFTISNAFTQPSREVPFVFVARLPDGTFRTAILREPGGKATFRGESVRVKIRVVDSAGHAVAGADVNLESIFSRAAGGLDASVQYGGSWNDSLLNLKTDAEGYATFEGLPSNANTSILVSQTGMTKASERMTLPKEGEVAQTVNLYVPVTISGRVLAEGKPVAGVTVAARTLVKNTMQGASIKTAEDGSYRLTGVVPGKVNVYVQQIGKSQDWAAKAAPELQLAEGQERAGLNFVLEKGLLLQGRVLTQESGKPIPNAVVTLLSGSQVPESLRADAEGRFSKRVSAGEYSVLLQSTGRRFVNVRNSVSATLDEKNNPELVLRVPEVALMGPITGLKGTVRDASGKPVAGATVANLQVSISAVTDAEGRYTFKTPIFPMTILIATKEGAMSTSWIEVRDQATIDLTLDGKPASMQGVVVGEDGQPMSGVTVASNGQLNGETVPGGATVTDEKGAFRFEGLFGGTDSFYVWAKKPGFGPVTIQSIRLASGENKALPPMKLMLADGVIEGTVYDTDGKPAKGVNVSSQVTDVEIAVSDEKGRFRLTGVPRGEHYIVASRTNSFRDVVQAKTGQSDVVIKLTPEAKPLVGVVFGDRIGMTAPALKTTDWFGSKPLDLKSLRGKIVVIDFWAVWCGPCIEALPEVQALYKKYGKDGVVVIGMHAPGTPKQKIAEFIKQKGLTYPNALDIAEDSGVGQTALSYGPEGIPHMFVIDRLGKIVTDTHDVVDVERAIQRLLKKG
;
A
#
# COMPACT_ATOMS: atom_id res chain seq x y z
N MET A 1 -25.85 -8.14 50.12
CA MET A 1 -25.21 -7.37 51.19
C MET A 1 -23.72 -7.70 51.20
N ASN A 2 -22.88 -6.68 51.01
CA ASN A 2 -21.43 -6.65 51.32
C ASN A 2 -21.20 -6.97 52.82
N PRO A 3 -19.99 -7.33 53.33
CA PRO A 3 -18.79 -6.47 53.17
C PRO A 3 -17.36 -7.09 53.28
N VAL A 4 -16.41 -6.42 52.59
CA VAL A 4 -15.13 -5.83 53.07
C VAL A 4 -14.09 -6.68 53.84
N ARG A 5 -12.85 -6.70 53.30
CA ARG A 5 -11.56 -6.29 53.92
C ARG A 5 -10.45 -6.41 52.86
N SER A 6 -9.90 -5.36 52.23
CA SER A 6 -8.92 -4.36 52.69
C SER A 6 -7.64 -4.88 53.36
N SER A 7 -6.53 -4.62 52.65
CA SER A 7 -5.22 -4.10 53.10
C SER A 7 -4.10 -5.03 53.63
N LEU A 8 -2.98 -4.92 52.87
CA LEU A 8 -1.56 -4.85 53.25
C LEU A 8 -0.72 -6.13 53.46
N SER A 9 0.19 -6.32 52.48
CA SER A 9 1.65 -6.29 52.65
C SER A 9 2.48 -7.58 52.84
N LEU A 10 3.29 -7.80 51.80
CA LEU A 10 4.73 -8.17 51.77
C LEU A 10 5.17 -9.63 51.53
N ALA A 11 6.05 -9.73 50.52
CA ALA A 11 7.23 -10.61 50.37
C ALA A 11 6.98 -12.06 49.84
N LEU A 12 7.72 -12.64 48.90
CA LEU A 12 8.93 -12.28 48.14
C LEU A 12 9.19 -13.38 47.08
N SER A 13 9.52 -13.01 45.82
CA SER A 13 10.45 -13.70 44.90
C SER A 13 10.28 -13.06 43.50
N LEU A 14 10.77 -11.85 43.21
CA LEU A 14 12.19 -11.43 43.18
C LEU A 14 13.07 -12.40 42.38
N LEU A 15 12.92 -12.36 41.04
CA LEU A 15 14.11 -12.33 40.20
C LEU A 15 14.67 -10.91 40.29
N THR A 16 15.53 -10.71 41.28
CA THR A 16 16.51 -9.62 41.30
C THR A 16 17.34 -9.69 40.03
N LEU A 17 17.12 -8.79 39.07
CA LEU A 17 18.30 -8.20 38.42
C LEU A 17 18.82 -7.15 39.40
N PRO A 18 20.11 -7.19 39.76
CA PRO A 18 20.68 -6.26 40.74
C PRO A 18 20.49 -4.82 40.26
N ALA A 19 20.36 -3.90 41.22
CA ALA A 19 20.62 -2.50 40.98
C ALA A 19 22.03 -2.33 40.38
N MET A 20 22.13 -1.62 39.26
CA MET A 20 23.17 -0.61 39.03
C MET A 20 22.58 0.41 38.05
N ALA A 21 22.28 1.62 38.53
CA ALA A 21 22.21 2.78 37.66
C ALA A 21 23.66 3.10 37.27
N GLU A 22 24.10 2.71 36.08
CA GLU A 22 25.41 3.12 35.58
C GLU A 22 25.31 4.54 35.03
N GLU A 23 26.20 5.41 35.52
CA GLU A 23 26.47 6.69 34.88
C GLU A 23 27.29 6.44 33.62
N VAL A 24 26.77 6.83 32.45
CA VAL A 24 27.59 6.87 31.24
C VAL A 24 28.37 8.18 31.25
N ARG A 25 29.68 8.07 31.46
CA ARG A 25 30.61 9.20 31.38
C ARG A 25 31.24 9.25 30.00
N GLY A 26 31.64 10.42 29.54
CA GLY A 26 32.41 10.56 28.31
C GLY A 26 33.07 11.93 28.24
N MET A 27 33.97 12.08 27.27
CA MET A 27 34.57 13.38 26.93
C MET A 27 34.18 13.75 25.50
N LEU A 28 33.43 14.83 25.33
CA LEU A 28 33.14 15.39 24.02
C LEU A 28 34.35 16.15 23.50
N VAL A 29 34.79 15.78 22.30
CA VAL A 29 35.94 16.39 21.64
C VAL A 29 35.65 16.76 20.20
N ASP A 30 36.37 17.77 19.70
CA ASP A 30 36.35 18.15 18.28
C ASP A 30 37.09 17.13 17.39
N ALA A 31 37.18 17.41 16.09
CA ALA A 31 37.87 16.55 15.13
C ALA A 31 39.39 16.42 15.39
N SER A 32 39.99 17.41 16.06
CA SER A 32 41.40 17.45 16.46
C SER A 32 41.64 16.81 17.83
N GLY A 33 40.57 16.39 18.52
CA GLY A 33 40.62 15.77 19.84
C GLY A 33 40.64 16.74 21.01
N ASN A 34 40.40 18.04 20.78
CA ASN A 34 40.31 19.05 21.84
C ASN A 34 38.96 18.96 22.56
N PRO A 35 38.90 19.15 23.88
CA PRO A 35 37.66 19.16 24.62
C PRO A 35 36.69 20.27 24.19
N MET A 36 35.39 19.98 24.24
CA MET A 36 34.34 20.93 23.88
C MET A 36 33.35 21.14 25.02
N ALA A 37 33.35 22.35 25.58
CA ALA A 37 32.48 22.75 26.70
C ALA A 37 31.17 23.40 26.24
N GLY A 38 30.15 23.34 27.10
CA GLY A 38 28.86 24.00 26.89
C GLY A 38 28.03 23.40 25.76
N VAL A 39 28.37 22.21 25.28
CA VAL A 39 27.62 21.53 24.23
C VAL A 39 26.47 20.76 24.86
N GLU A 40 25.27 21.05 24.41
CA GLU A 40 24.05 20.41 24.90
C GLU A 40 23.83 19.10 24.13
N LEU A 41 23.98 17.97 24.80
CA LEU A 41 23.85 16.63 24.24
C LEU A 41 22.47 16.06 24.58
N ARG A 42 21.72 15.64 23.55
CA ARG A 42 20.46 14.90 23.72
C ARG A 42 20.50 13.57 22.96
N SER A 43 19.99 12.55 23.62
CA SER A 43 19.67 11.28 22.98
C SER A 43 18.37 10.76 23.57
N THR A 44 17.51 10.30 22.68
CA THR A 44 16.40 9.41 23.01
C THR A 44 16.55 8.28 22.01
N GLY A 45 16.48 7.05 22.48
CA GLY A 45 16.69 5.91 21.62
C GLY A 45 16.24 4.64 22.30
N SER A 46 15.29 3.95 21.68
CA SER A 46 15.24 2.51 21.70
C SER A 46 16.15 2.01 20.58
N VAL A 47 17.17 1.22 20.90
CA VAL A 47 17.86 0.42 19.88
C VAL A 47 17.09 -0.89 19.75
N THR A 48 16.56 -1.17 18.56
CA THR A 48 16.01 -2.49 18.24
C THR A 48 17.07 -3.25 17.45
N SER A 49 17.71 -4.25 18.05
CA SER A 49 18.52 -5.23 17.31
C SER A 49 17.62 -6.34 16.72
N GLU A 50 18.18 -7.17 15.84
CA GLU A 50 17.49 -8.31 15.21
C GLU A 50 16.97 -9.36 16.21
N THR A 51 17.45 -9.37 17.46
CA THR A 51 17.22 -10.45 18.45
C THR A 51 16.15 -10.17 19.50
N GLY A 52 15.46 -9.02 19.46
CA GLY A 52 14.43 -8.67 20.45
C GLY A 52 14.83 -7.47 21.32
N GLU A 53 13.82 -6.74 21.75
CA GLU A 53 13.87 -5.30 22.06
C GLU A 53 14.32 -4.97 23.51
N VAL A 54 14.63 -3.66 23.74
CA VAL A 54 14.52 -2.83 24.98
C VAL A 54 15.90 -2.44 25.62
N ARG A 55 16.26 -1.20 26.03
CA ARG A 55 15.52 -0.03 26.56
C ARG A 55 16.19 1.35 26.38
N ILE A 56 15.33 2.33 26.65
CA ILE A 56 15.36 3.79 26.54
C ILE A 56 16.22 4.48 27.60
N ALA A 57 16.94 5.51 27.17
CA ALA A 57 17.45 6.55 28.04
C ALA A 57 16.92 7.91 27.57
N ARG A 58 16.24 8.67 28.44
CA ARG A 58 15.93 10.09 28.19
C ARG A 58 17.13 10.89 28.66
N LEU A 59 17.99 11.28 27.73
CA LEU A 59 19.30 11.84 28.07
C LEU A 59 19.36 13.33 27.79
N LYS A 60 19.79 14.09 28.80
CA LYS A 60 20.20 15.49 28.69
C LYS A 60 21.50 15.64 29.46
N ALA A 61 22.55 16.04 28.78
CA ALA A 61 23.81 16.44 29.40
C ALA A 61 24.30 17.74 28.75
N ILE A 62 25.05 18.52 29.52
CA ILE A 62 25.81 19.65 28.99
C ILE A 62 27.27 19.31 29.28
N SER A 63 28.14 19.40 28.28
CA SER A 63 29.55 19.13 28.48
C SER A 63 30.19 20.22 29.37
N GLY A 64 30.97 19.79 30.34
CA GLY A 64 31.73 20.64 31.24
C GLY A 64 32.97 21.26 30.57
N PRO A 65 33.75 22.06 31.32
CA PRO A 65 34.90 22.82 30.78
C PRO A 65 35.96 21.97 30.07
N MET A 66 36.13 20.70 30.47
CA MET A 66 37.05 19.74 29.88
C MET A 66 36.33 18.76 28.94
N GLY A 67 35.16 19.15 28.42
CA GLY A 67 34.34 18.33 27.54
C GLY A 67 33.66 17.15 28.23
N GLU A 68 33.86 16.99 29.54
CA GLU A 68 33.31 15.90 30.33
C GLU A 68 31.79 16.01 30.40
N PHE A 69 31.11 14.90 30.18
CA PHE A 69 29.67 14.82 30.39
C PHE A 69 29.35 13.54 31.14
N THR A 70 28.36 13.62 32.02
CA THR A 70 27.86 12.47 32.78
C THR A 70 26.38 12.34 32.50
N ILE A 71 25.95 11.10 32.30
CA ILE A 71 24.59 10.75 31.97
C ILE A 71 24.06 9.79 33.03
N SER A 72 23.14 10.24 33.86
CA SER A 72 22.47 9.43 34.88
C SER A 72 21.27 8.67 34.30
N ASN A 73 20.90 7.53 34.89
CA ASN A 73 19.76 6.67 34.49
C ASN A 73 19.89 6.01 33.09
N ALA A 74 21.10 5.63 32.67
CA ALA A 74 21.27 4.78 31.49
C ALA A 74 20.93 3.32 31.85
N PHE A 75 20.07 2.67 31.05
CA PHE A 75 19.84 1.22 31.15
C PHE A 75 20.77 0.50 30.17
N THR A 76 21.74 -0.26 30.69
CA THR A 76 22.64 -1.09 29.88
C THR A 76 22.27 -2.57 30.02
N GLN A 77 22.05 -3.27 28.91
CA GLN A 77 22.32 -4.70 28.84
C GLN A 77 23.71 -4.90 28.22
N PRO A 78 24.42 -5.98 28.54
CA PRO A 78 25.80 -6.18 28.13
C PRO A 78 25.87 -6.66 26.68
N SER A 79 25.71 -5.78 25.71
CA SER A 79 26.21 -6.02 24.35
C SER A 79 27.24 -4.95 24.00
N ARG A 80 28.51 -5.36 23.87
CA ARG A 80 29.68 -4.52 23.55
C ARG A 80 29.66 -3.89 22.14
N GLU A 81 28.57 -4.02 21.38
CA GLU A 81 28.60 -3.81 19.93
C GLU A 81 27.90 -2.54 19.41
N VAL A 82 27.17 -1.78 20.24
CA VAL A 82 26.40 -0.60 19.78
C VAL A 82 26.86 0.71 20.45
N PRO A 83 27.30 1.73 19.68
CA PRO A 83 27.71 3.02 20.22
C PRO A 83 26.52 3.91 20.61
N PHE A 84 26.74 4.84 21.54
CA PHE A 84 25.79 5.90 21.88
C PHE A 84 25.85 7.02 20.85
N VAL A 85 24.70 7.42 20.32
CA VAL A 85 24.58 8.52 19.34
C VAL A 85 23.78 9.67 19.95
N PHE A 86 24.27 10.89 19.76
CA PHE A 86 23.70 12.13 20.29
C PHE A 86 23.46 13.14 19.17
N VAL A 87 22.37 13.90 19.31
CA VAL A 87 22.24 15.21 18.66
C VAL A 87 22.82 16.24 19.63
N ALA A 88 23.84 16.97 19.17
CA ALA A 88 24.55 17.98 19.92
C ALA A 88 24.15 19.37 19.40
N ARG A 89 23.73 20.26 20.30
CA ARG A 89 23.59 21.69 20.01
C ARG A 89 24.84 22.41 20.52
N LEU A 90 25.57 23.00 19.61
CA LEU A 90 26.77 23.78 19.89
C LEU A 90 26.36 25.15 20.49
N PRO A 91 27.26 25.82 21.24
CA PRO A 91 26.99 27.14 21.81
C PRO A 91 26.60 28.22 20.78
N ASP A 92 27.05 28.07 19.54
CA ASP A 92 26.68 28.94 18.41
C ASP A 92 25.26 28.66 17.85
N GLY A 93 24.54 27.69 18.43
CA GLY A 93 23.20 27.29 18.05
C GLY A 93 23.14 26.24 16.93
N THR A 94 24.28 25.83 16.35
CA THR A 94 24.31 24.82 15.29
C THR A 94 24.19 23.40 15.86
N PHE A 95 23.70 22.47 15.04
CA PHE A 95 23.52 21.08 15.40
C PHE A 95 24.61 20.20 14.77
N ARG A 96 25.03 19.15 15.48
CA ARG A 96 25.96 18.11 15.00
C ARG A 96 25.59 16.75 15.58
N THR A 97 26.05 15.69 14.91
CA THR A 97 25.92 14.32 15.43
C THR A 97 27.20 13.92 16.16
N ALA A 98 27.09 13.52 17.42
CA ALA A 98 28.22 12.99 18.21
C ALA A 98 28.04 11.49 18.49
N ILE A 99 29.14 10.73 18.47
CA ILE A 99 29.15 9.29 18.71
C ILE A 99 30.15 8.95 19.82
N LEU A 100 29.68 8.26 20.86
CA LEU A 100 30.49 7.66 21.93
C LEU A 100 30.44 6.14 21.79
N ARG A 101 31.59 5.50 21.53
CA ARG A 101 31.64 4.04 21.27
C ARG A 101 31.56 3.18 22.53
N GLU A 102 32.06 3.69 23.64
CA GLU A 102 32.11 2.98 24.92
C GLU A 102 32.00 3.98 26.07
N PRO A 103 31.37 3.61 27.20
CA PRO A 103 31.36 4.43 28.40
C PRO A 103 32.79 4.78 28.85
N GLY A 104 33.02 6.02 29.25
CA GLY A 104 34.32 6.58 29.62
C GLY A 104 35.18 7.04 28.44
N GLY A 105 34.78 6.74 27.19
CA GLY A 105 35.52 7.09 25.99
C GLY A 105 35.34 8.54 25.53
N LYS A 106 35.92 8.86 24.36
CA LYS A 106 35.74 10.14 23.68
C LYS A 106 34.52 10.10 22.75
N ALA A 107 33.60 11.03 22.93
CA ALA A 107 32.53 11.31 21.97
C ALA A 107 33.07 12.24 20.88
N THR A 108 32.98 11.81 19.62
CA THR A 108 33.49 12.59 18.47
C THR A 108 32.36 12.92 17.50
N PHE A 109 32.45 14.08 16.85
CA PHE A 109 31.50 14.42 15.78
C PHE A 109 31.76 13.60 14.52
N ARG A 110 30.71 13.03 13.94
CA ARG A 110 30.78 12.18 12.74
C ARG A 110 29.53 12.35 11.88
N GLY A 111 29.67 12.04 10.60
CA GLY A 111 28.59 12.06 9.60
C GLY A 111 28.48 13.39 8.85
N GLU A 112 27.96 13.32 7.63
CA GLU A 112 27.55 14.50 6.87
C GLU A 112 26.34 15.16 7.54
N SER A 113 26.21 16.47 7.37
CA SER A 113 25.13 17.26 7.98
C SER A 113 24.35 17.97 6.89
N VAL A 114 23.04 18.07 7.07
CA VAL A 114 22.11 18.73 6.15
C VAL A 114 21.57 19.99 6.80
N ARG A 115 21.43 21.06 6.03
CA ARG A 115 20.70 22.25 6.45
C ARG A 115 19.22 22.05 6.19
N VAL A 116 18.38 22.33 7.17
CA VAL A 116 16.91 22.25 6.99
C VAL A 116 16.30 23.62 7.24
N LYS A 117 15.76 24.21 6.18
CA LYS A 117 15.12 25.52 6.21
C LYS A 117 13.60 25.37 6.17
N ILE A 118 12.94 25.75 7.25
CA ILE A 118 11.49 25.72 7.39
C ILE A 118 10.94 27.11 7.18
N ARG A 119 10.01 27.28 6.25
CA ARG A 119 9.24 28.51 6.07
C ARG A 119 7.83 28.31 6.60
N VAL A 120 7.39 29.12 7.55
CA VAL A 120 6.05 29.08 8.10
C VAL A 120 5.24 30.23 7.54
N VAL A 121 4.09 29.90 6.95
CA VAL A 121 3.18 30.88 6.35
C VAL A 121 1.73 30.65 6.81
N ASP A 122 0.91 31.68 6.71
CA ASP A 122 -0.54 31.59 6.87
C ASP A 122 -1.19 31.03 5.59
N SER A 123 -2.53 30.91 5.59
CA SER A 123 -3.29 30.42 4.44
C SER A 123 -3.24 31.32 3.20
N ALA A 124 -2.90 32.60 3.37
CA ALA A 124 -2.70 33.56 2.28
C ALA A 124 -1.24 33.59 1.78
N GLY A 125 -0.34 32.84 2.42
CA GLY A 125 1.08 32.76 2.08
C GLY A 125 1.96 33.84 2.72
N HIS A 126 1.42 34.64 3.65
CA HIS A 126 2.20 35.61 4.41
C HIS A 126 3.06 34.91 5.47
N ALA A 127 4.22 35.49 5.75
CA ALA A 127 5.15 34.96 6.75
C ALA A 127 4.54 35.00 8.17
N VAL A 128 4.69 33.90 8.92
CA VAL A 128 4.33 33.84 10.34
C VAL A 128 5.59 33.93 11.19
N ALA A 129 5.80 35.11 11.78
CA ALA A 129 6.95 35.37 12.65
C ALA A 129 6.74 34.85 14.08
N GLY A 130 7.80 34.39 14.73
CA GLY A 130 7.80 33.92 16.13
C GLY A 130 7.17 32.55 16.37
N ALA A 131 6.77 31.84 15.31
CA ALA A 131 6.23 30.48 15.38
C ALA A 131 7.28 29.52 15.91
N ASP A 132 6.87 28.64 16.82
CA ASP A 132 7.71 27.59 17.39
C ASP A 132 7.82 26.43 16.39
N VAL A 133 9.05 26.11 15.98
CA VAL A 133 9.40 25.01 15.08
C VAL A 133 10.22 24.01 15.87
N ASN A 134 9.59 22.90 16.23
CA ASN A 134 10.15 21.87 17.08
C ASN A 134 10.53 20.64 16.26
N LEU A 135 11.74 20.12 16.42
CA LEU A 135 12.10 18.81 15.89
C LEU A 135 11.48 17.70 16.79
N GLU A 136 10.48 16.98 16.30
CA GLU A 136 9.77 15.94 17.08
C GLU A 136 10.57 14.64 17.14
N SER A 137 11.16 14.23 16.01
CA SER A 137 11.94 13.01 15.92
C SER A 137 12.88 13.04 14.72
N ILE A 138 14.05 12.45 14.85
CA ILE A 138 14.89 12.09 13.69
C ILE A 138 15.19 10.59 13.73
N PHE A 139 15.32 9.97 12.57
CA PHE A 139 15.51 8.56 12.35
C PHE A 139 16.63 8.40 11.33
N SER A 140 17.86 8.25 11.81
CA SER A 140 19.02 7.99 10.95
C SER A 140 19.34 6.50 10.98
N ARG A 141 19.67 5.92 9.81
CA ARG A 141 20.45 4.67 9.76
C ARG A 141 21.89 5.08 10.08
N ALA A 142 22.39 4.70 11.24
CA ALA A 142 23.61 5.31 11.80
C ALA A 142 24.77 5.41 10.78
N ALA A 143 25.29 6.62 10.63
CA ALA A 143 26.53 6.88 9.92
C ALA A 143 27.66 6.09 10.60
N GLY A 144 28.28 5.15 9.86
CA GLY A 144 29.40 4.34 10.37
C GLY A 144 29.20 2.82 10.36
N GLY A 145 28.20 2.29 9.65
CA GLY A 145 28.09 0.85 9.38
C GLY A 145 27.38 0.02 10.46
N LEU A 146 26.53 0.66 11.27
CA LEU A 146 25.67 -0.02 12.24
C LEU A 146 24.22 0.06 11.78
N ASP A 147 23.57 -1.09 11.61
CA ASP A 147 22.14 -1.22 11.28
C ASP A 147 21.25 -0.92 12.52
N ALA A 148 21.43 0.26 13.12
CA ALA A 148 20.64 0.71 14.26
C ALA A 148 19.78 1.92 13.86
N SER A 149 18.47 1.84 14.14
CA SER A 149 17.56 2.98 14.09
C SER A 149 17.62 3.74 15.41
N VAL A 150 18.13 4.96 15.42
CA VAL A 150 18.07 5.83 16.60
C VAL A 150 16.80 6.67 16.49
N GLN A 151 15.80 6.37 17.32
CA GLN A 151 14.57 7.13 17.41
C GLN A 151 14.65 8.16 18.52
N TYR A 152 14.75 9.44 18.13
CA TYR A 152 14.69 10.52 19.10
C TYR A 152 13.24 10.83 19.50
N GLY A 153 12.62 10.03 20.38
CA GLY A 153 11.19 10.10 20.70
C GLY A 153 10.84 10.56 22.11
N GLY A 154 10.09 11.65 22.23
CA GLY A 154 9.40 12.09 23.45
C GLY A 154 8.52 13.31 23.18
N SER A 155 7.48 13.57 23.99
CA SER A 155 6.72 14.82 23.92
C SER A 155 7.63 15.98 24.40
N TRP A 156 8.30 16.64 23.48
CA TRP A 156 9.28 17.69 23.76
C TRP A 156 8.59 19.02 24.09
N ASN A 157 8.12 19.19 25.32
CA ASN A 157 7.76 20.51 25.85
C ASN A 157 9.00 21.29 26.35
N ASP A 158 10.22 20.89 25.96
CA ASP A 158 11.47 21.32 26.61
C ASP A 158 12.52 21.81 25.60
N SER A 159 12.32 23.06 25.17
CA SER A 159 13.18 24.13 24.60
C SER A 159 14.45 23.88 23.76
N LEU A 160 15.08 22.70 23.74
CA LEU A 160 16.43 22.52 23.18
C LEU A 160 16.51 22.39 21.65
N LEU A 161 15.41 21.98 21.01
CA LEU A 161 15.28 21.84 19.55
C LEU A 161 14.14 22.70 18.99
N ASN A 162 13.76 23.73 19.75
CA ASN A 162 12.74 24.69 19.34
C ASN A 162 13.43 25.90 18.72
N LEU A 163 13.19 26.13 17.44
CA LEU A 163 13.56 27.36 16.77
C LEU A 163 12.33 28.25 16.66
N LYS A 164 12.51 29.56 16.79
CA LYS A 164 11.47 30.51 16.42
C LYS A 164 11.70 31.00 15.00
N THR A 165 10.62 31.19 14.26
CA THR A 165 10.70 31.83 12.96
C THR A 165 11.11 33.30 13.08
N ASP A 166 11.94 33.76 12.16
CA ASP A 166 12.28 35.17 11.97
C ASP A 166 11.10 35.99 11.42
N ALA A 167 11.33 37.27 11.12
CA ALA A 167 10.31 38.18 10.60
C ALA A 167 9.76 37.73 9.23
N GLU A 168 10.59 37.05 8.44
CA GLU A 168 10.28 36.49 7.13
C GLU A 168 9.67 35.09 7.21
N GLY A 169 9.47 34.56 8.41
CA GLY A 169 8.82 33.29 8.69
C GLY A 169 9.75 32.08 8.59
N TYR A 170 11.07 32.26 8.61
CA TYR A 170 12.03 31.16 8.48
C TYR A 170 12.60 30.70 9.82
N ALA A 171 12.75 29.39 9.97
CA ALA A 171 13.56 28.76 11.00
C ALA A 171 14.52 27.75 10.34
N THR A 172 15.81 27.83 10.67
CA THR A 172 16.84 27.01 10.01
C THR A 172 17.58 26.15 11.02
N PHE A 173 17.52 24.83 10.83
CA PHE A 173 18.38 23.88 11.54
C PHE A 173 19.69 23.73 10.76
N GLU A 174 20.77 24.23 11.34
CA GLU A 174 22.12 24.11 10.78
C GLU A 174 22.77 22.81 11.24
N GLY A 175 22.75 21.77 10.40
CA GLY A 175 23.56 20.56 10.60
C GLY A 175 22.84 19.36 11.22
N LEU A 176 21.62 19.08 10.79
CA LEU A 176 20.93 17.84 11.13
C LEU A 176 21.60 16.62 10.46
N PRO A 177 21.52 15.41 11.06
CA PRO A 177 22.03 14.19 10.45
C PRO A 177 21.54 13.96 9.03
N SER A 178 22.45 13.66 8.09
CA SER A 178 22.09 13.26 6.73
C SER A 178 21.49 11.84 6.65
N ASN A 179 20.86 11.51 5.52
CA ASN A 179 20.21 10.21 5.27
C ASN A 179 19.27 9.76 6.40
N ALA A 180 18.51 10.72 6.92
CA ALA A 180 17.63 10.50 8.06
C ALA A 180 16.20 10.90 7.72
N ASN A 181 15.21 10.20 8.27
CA ASN A 181 13.83 10.67 8.25
C ASN A 181 13.58 11.51 9.48
N THR A 182 13.00 12.69 9.36
CA THR A 182 12.71 13.55 10.49
C THR A 182 11.26 14.03 10.48
N SER A 183 10.74 14.40 11.65
CA SER A 183 9.45 15.04 11.80
C SER A 183 9.58 16.33 12.60
N ILE A 184 8.83 17.35 12.19
CA ILE A 184 8.79 18.66 12.82
C ILE A 184 7.36 18.99 13.23
N LEU A 185 7.21 19.68 14.37
CA LEU A 185 5.96 20.25 14.84
C LEU A 185 6.08 21.77 14.84
N VAL A 186 5.23 22.42 14.07
CA VAL A 186 5.10 23.87 14.02
C VAL A 186 3.86 24.29 14.79
N SER A 187 4.01 25.30 15.65
CA SER A 187 2.88 25.88 16.38
C SER A 187 3.03 27.39 16.56
N GLN A 188 1.91 28.10 16.49
CA GLN A 188 1.82 29.52 16.80
C GLN A 188 0.56 29.76 17.63
N THR A 189 0.65 30.63 18.64
CA THR A 189 -0.51 31.00 19.47
C THR A 189 -1.65 31.53 18.59
N GLY A 190 -2.86 31.00 18.78
CA GLY A 190 -4.04 31.39 18.02
C GLY A 190 -4.20 30.71 16.66
N MET A 191 -3.23 29.88 16.23
CA MET A 191 -3.30 29.10 14.99
C MET A 191 -3.37 27.58 15.26
N THR A 192 -3.64 26.80 14.22
CA THR A 192 -3.51 25.34 14.24
C THR A 192 -2.07 24.91 14.49
N LYS A 193 -1.87 23.69 14.96
CA LYS A 193 -0.55 23.04 14.96
C LYS A 193 -0.40 22.19 13.71
N ALA A 194 0.79 22.14 13.14
CA ALA A 194 1.11 21.32 11.97
C ALA A 194 2.30 20.40 12.28
N SER A 195 2.16 19.10 11.98
CA SER A 195 3.27 18.15 12.01
C SER A 195 3.60 17.72 10.59
N GLU A 196 4.87 17.79 10.21
CA GLU A 196 5.37 17.50 8.87
C GLU A 196 6.51 16.50 8.97
N ARG A 197 6.55 15.53 8.04
CA ARG A 197 7.62 14.53 7.94
C ARG A 197 8.45 14.79 6.69
N MET A 198 9.75 14.58 6.79
CA MET A 198 10.67 14.80 5.68
C MET A 198 11.83 13.81 5.68
N THR A 199 12.35 13.50 4.51
CA THR A 199 13.56 12.68 4.33
C THR A 199 14.72 13.61 4.03
N LEU A 200 15.78 13.52 4.83
CA LEU A 200 16.99 14.30 4.70
C LEU A 200 17.94 13.60 3.73
N PRO A 201 18.47 14.31 2.72
CA PRO A 201 19.42 13.77 1.75
C PRO A 201 20.77 13.45 2.40
N LYS A 202 21.69 12.93 1.60
CA LYS A 202 23.07 12.66 1.99
C LYS A 202 23.86 13.96 2.28
N GLU A 203 23.63 15.00 1.50
CA GLU A 203 24.27 16.30 1.64
C GLU A 203 23.35 17.42 1.11
N GLY A 204 23.67 18.67 1.44
CA GLY A 204 22.98 19.86 0.93
C GLY A 204 21.94 20.45 1.87
N GLU A 205 20.91 21.07 1.28
CA GLU A 205 19.84 21.79 1.97
C GLU A 205 18.47 21.21 1.61
N VAL A 206 17.57 21.16 2.60
CA VAL A 206 16.15 20.86 2.41
C VAL A 206 15.34 22.08 2.81
N ALA A 207 14.50 22.57 1.89
CA ALA A 207 13.55 23.64 2.17
C ALA A 207 12.12 23.08 2.23
N GLN A 208 11.37 23.43 3.27
CA GLN A 208 9.98 23.00 3.45
C GLN A 208 9.11 24.18 3.88
N THR A 209 7.97 24.34 3.22
CA THR A 209 6.95 25.32 3.61
C THR A 209 5.83 24.64 4.40
N VAL A 210 5.54 25.18 5.58
CA VAL A 210 4.49 24.71 6.50
C VAL A 210 3.42 25.80 6.62
N ASN A 211 2.17 25.41 6.40
CA ASN A 211 1.04 26.33 6.51
C ASN A 211 0.40 26.18 7.89
N LEU A 212 0.15 27.29 8.55
CA LEU A 212 -0.72 27.37 9.73
C LEU A 212 -2.03 28.06 9.35
N TYR A 213 -3.10 27.71 10.06
CA TYR A 213 -4.44 28.20 9.79
C TYR A 213 -5.06 28.75 11.08
N VAL A 214 -5.96 29.72 10.96
CA VAL A 214 -6.89 30.06 12.05
C VAL A 214 -7.80 28.85 12.29
N PRO A 215 -7.83 28.31 13.52
CA PRO A 215 -8.50 27.06 13.77
C PRO A 215 -10.01 27.19 13.65
N VAL A 216 -10.63 26.15 13.10
CA VAL A 216 -12.07 25.94 13.15
C VAL A 216 -12.47 25.48 14.54
N THR A 217 -13.64 25.94 15.00
CA THR A 217 -14.23 25.46 16.26
C THR A 217 -15.49 24.66 15.99
N ILE A 218 -15.60 23.46 16.56
CA ILE A 218 -16.76 22.58 16.40
C ILE A 218 -17.33 22.25 17.77
N SER A 219 -18.64 22.41 17.96
CA SER A 219 -19.30 22.12 19.24
C SER A 219 -20.64 21.42 19.08
N GLY A 220 -21.00 20.67 20.12
CA GLY A 220 -22.25 19.94 20.18
C GLY A 220 -22.35 19.11 21.46
N ARG A 221 -23.22 18.09 21.43
CA ARG A 221 -23.48 17.20 22.56
C ARG A 221 -23.45 15.74 22.13
N VAL A 222 -23.07 14.85 23.06
CA VAL A 222 -23.26 13.41 22.91
C VAL A 222 -24.41 12.96 23.81
N LEU A 223 -25.35 12.23 23.23
CA LEU A 223 -26.57 11.77 23.88
C LEU A 223 -26.70 10.26 23.76
N ALA A 224 -27.26 9.58 24.76
CA ALA A 224 -27.73 8.18 24.68
C ALA A 224 -29.14 8.13 25.23
N GLU A 225 -30.08 7.55 24.47
CA GLU A 225 -31.51 7.49 24.87
C GLU A 225 -32.07 8.87 25.28
N GLY A 226 -31.63 9.93 24.59
CA GLY A 226 -32.03 11.32 24.87
C GLY A 226 -31.35 11.98 26.08
N LYS A 227 -30.48 11.27 26.81
CA LYS A 227 -29.76 11.79 27.99
C LYS A 227 -28.30 12.13 27.65
N PRO A 228 -27.71 13.17 28.25
CA PRO A 228 -26.30 13.51 28.02
C PRO A 228 -25.34 12.43 28.50
N VAL A 229 -24.23 12.25 27.78
CA VAL A 229 -23.20 11.25 28.12
C VAL A 229 -21.84 11.92 28.29
N ALA A 230 -21.29 11.83 29.51
CA ALA A 230 -20.00 12.37 29.88
C ALA A 230 -18.83 11.43 29.53
N GLY A 231 -17.63 11.99 29.37
CA GLY A 231 -16.39 11.22 29.19
C GLY A 231 -16.24 10.54 27.82
N VAL A 232 -17.08 10.86 26.84
CA VAL A 232 -16.97 10.40 25.45
C VAL A 232 -15.94 11.24 24.72
N THR A 233 -14.91 10.62 24.15
CA THR A 233 -13.93 11.31 23.32
C THR A 233 -14.50 11.55 21.93
N VAL A 234 -14.68 12.82 21.57
CA VAL A 234 -15.04 13.27 20.22
C VAL A 234 -13.78 13.78 19.53
N ALA A 235 -13.61 13.45 18.25
CA ALA A 235 -12.46 13.85 17.46
C ALA A 235 -12.88 14.50 16.14
N ALA A 236 -12.12 15.49 15.70
CA ALA A 236 -12.17 16.03 14.34
C ALA A 236 -10.82 15.84 13.67
N ARG A 237 -10.82 15.39 12.41
CA ARG A 237 -9.59 15.17 11.63
C ARG A 237 -9.74 15.69 10.21
N THR A 238 -8.65 16.25 9.69
CA THR A 238 -8.51 16.81 8.34
C THR A 238 -7.26 16.20 7.71
N LEU A 239 -7.35 15.73 6.48
CA LEU A 239 -6.20 15.22 5.73
C LEU A 239 -5.45 16.40 5.11
N VAL A 240 -4.20 16.62 5.52
CA VAL A 240 -3.32 17.68 5.01
C VAL A 240 -2.04 17.04 4.51
N LYS A 241 -1.75 17.15 3.20
CA LYS A 241 -0.54 16.55 2.56
C LYS A 241 -0.29 15.09 3.03
N ASN A 242 -1.33 14.25 2.99
CA ASN A 242 -1.32 12.85 3.42
C ASN A 242 -1.13 12.60 4.94
N THR A 243 -1.20 13.65 5.77
CA THR A 243 -1.13 13.54 7.23
C THR A 243 -2.48 13.93 7.84
N MET A 244 -3.04 13.08 8.70
CA MET A 244 -4.27 13.39 9.44
C MET A 244 -3.93 14.33 10.60
N GLN A 245 -4.46 15.55 10.57
CA GLN A 245 -4.31 16.56 11.62
C GLN A 245 -5.66 16.86 12.27
N GLY A 246 -5.67 17.32 13.52
CA GLY A 246 -6.90 17.79 14.18
C GLY A 246 -6.87 17.67 15.70
N ALA A 247 -8.05 17.68 16.31
CA ALA A 247 -8.21 17.77 17.76
C ALA A 247 -9.16 16.70 18.31
N SER A 248 -9.03 16.37 19.59
CA SER A 248 -9.95 15.48 20.30
C SER A 248 -10.22 16.01 21.70
N ILE A 249 -11.44 15.83 22.19
CA ILE A 249 -11.84 16.27 23.53
C ILE A 249 -12.85 15.29 24.13
N LYS A 250 -12.84 15.15 25.46
CA LYS A 250 -13.87 14.39 26.17
C LYS A 250 -15.09 15.28 26.43
N THR A 251 -16.28 14.71 26.33
CA THR A 251 -17.52 15.39 26.72
C THR A 251 -17.53 15.71 28.22
N ALA A 252 -18.09 16.87 28.56
CA ALA A 252 -18.35 17.28 29.93
C ALA A 252 -19.51 16.49 30.56
N GLU A 253 -19.79 16.73 31.84
CA GLU A 253 -20.89 16.07 32.59
C GLU A 253 -22.27 16.27 31.95
N ASP A 254 -22.50 17.44 31.32
CA ASP A 254 -23.73 17.73 30.58
C ASP A 254 -23.73 17.17 29.14
N GLY A 255 -22.76 16.34 28.80
CA GLY A 255 -22.58 15.72 27.48
C GLY A 255 -22.04 16.66 26.41
N SER A 256 -21.76 17.93 26.73
CA SER A 256 -21.25 18.90 25.74
C SER A 256 -19.78 18.69 25.39
N TYR A 257 -19.41 19.08 24.18
CA TYR A 257 -18.02 19.13 23.73
C TYR A 257 -17.77 20.39 22.90
N ARG A 258 -16.51 20.89 22.95
CA ARG A 258 -16.03 21.99 22.10
C ARG A 258 -14.61 21.66 21.63
N LEU A 259 -14.47 21.31 20.36
CA LEU A 259 -13.20 21.06 19.71
C LEU A 259 -12.62 22.37 19.20
N THR A 260 -11.44 22.71 19.70
CA THR A 260 -10.62 23.85 19.26
C THR A 260 -9.36 23.34 18.57
N GLY A 261 -8.81 24.10 17.62
CA GLY A 261 -7.57 23.70 16.93
C GLY A 261 -7.79 22.78 15.72
N VAL A 262 -9.00 22.75 15.16
CA VAL A 262 -9.31 21.92 13.98
C VAL A 262 -8.81 22.64 12.71
N VAL A 263 -8.10 21.92 11.84
CA VAL A 263 -7.61 22.47 10.58
C VAL A 263 -8.78 22.61 9.59
N PRO A 264 -8.95 23.77 8.93
CA PRO A 264 -10.02 23.98 7.95
C PRO A 264 -9.87 23.07 6.71
N GLY A 265 -10.96 22.91 5.96
CA GLY A 265 -11.03 22.04 4.79
C GLY A 265 -12.12 20.97 4.92
N LYS A 266 -11.85 19.78 4.38
CA LYS A 266 -12.70 18.59 4.51
C LYS A 266 -12.46 17.92 5.86
N VAL A 267 -13.34 18.17 6.81
CA VAL A 267 -13.23 17.75 8.21
C VAL A 267 -14.15 16.57 8.49
N ASN A 268 -13.57 15.48 8.98
CA ASN A 268 -14.29 14.32 9.48
C ASN A 268 -14.42 14.40 11.00
N VAL A 269 -15.66 14.44 11.51
CA VAL A 269 -15.96 14.52 12.96
C VAL A 269 -16.68 13.26 13.41
N TYR A 270 -16.18 12.63 14.47
CA TYR A 270 -16.66 11.33 14.93
C TYR A 270 -16.41 11.12 16.42
N VAL A 271 -17.11 10.14 16.99
CA VAL A 271 -16.86 9.64 18.33
C VAL A 271 -15.69 8.67 18.26
N GLN A 272 -14.57 9.04 18.89
CA GLN A 272 -13.34 8.25 18.90
C GLN A 272 -13.37 7.17 20.00
N GLN A 273 -13.95 7.48 21.18
CA GLN A 273 -13.99 6.53 22.29
C GLN A 273 -15.17 6.81 23.22
N ILE A 274 -15.88 5.77 23.64
CA ILE A 274 -17.04 5.87 24.55
C ILE A 274 -16.66 5.33 25.93
N GLY A 275 -15.67 5.96 26.59
CA GLY A 275 -15.28 5.68 27.97
C GLY A 275 -15.16 4.18 28.34
N LYS A 276 -15.72 3.78 29.49
CA LYS A 276 -15.83 2.37 29.93
C LYS A 276 -17.04 1.62 29.38
N SER A 277 -17.91 2.30 28.62
CA SER A 277 -19.19 1.76 28.18
C SER A 277 -18.99 0.99 26.87
N GLN A 278 -18.88 -0.34 26.95
CA GLN A 278 -18.56 -1.18 25.80
C GLN A 278 -19.76 -1.48 24.89
N ASP A 279 -20.97 -1.04 25.24
CA ASP A 279 -22.21 -1.43 24.55
C ASP A 279 -22.66 -0.44 23.47
N TRP A 280 -22.03 0.72 23.37
CA TRP A 280 -22.52 1.82 22.53
C TRP A 280 -21.63 2.04 21.32
N ALA A 281 -22.24 2.51 20.24
CA ALA A 281 -21.58 3.00 19.04
C ALA A 281 -22.20 4.33 18.61
N ALA A 282 -21.53 5.07 17.74
CA ALA A 282 -22.08 6.29 17.15
C ALA A 282 -21.75 6.33 15.66
N LYS A 283 -22.72 6.76 14.85
CA LYS A 283 -22.46 7.07 13.45
C LYS A 283 -21.57 8.30 13.38
N ALA A 284 -20.59 8.29 12.47
CA ALA A 284 -19.83 9.51 12.21
C ALA A 284 -20.73 10.59 11.61
N ALA A 285 -20.36 11.85 11.85
CA ALA A 285 -21.00 12.94 11.15
C ALA A 285 -20.66 12.86 9.65
N PRO A 286 -21.53 13.35 8.77
CA PRO A 286 -21.15 13.62 7.38
C PRO A 286 -19.87 14.47 7.33
N GLU A 287 -19.03 14.25 6.32
CA GLU A 287 -17.86 15.09 6.10
C GLU A 287 -18.29 16.56 5.96
N LEU A 288 -17.60 17.45 6.68
CA LEU A 288 -17.92 18.87 6.73
C LEU A 288 -16.87 19.65 5.95
N GLN A 289 -17.29 20.45 4.97
CA GLN A 289 -16.43 21.47 4.39
C GLN A 289 -16.48 22.72 5.27
N LEU A 290 -15.38 23.03 5.96
CA LEU A 290 -15.31 24.15 6.92
C LEU A 290 -14.24 25.14 6.51
N ALA A 291 -14.60 26.43 6.50
CA ALA A 291 -13.68 27.53 6.21
C ALA A 291 -12.85 27.90 7.45
N GLU A 292 -11.73 28.57 7.22
CA GLU A 292 -10.82 29.05 8.26
C GLU A 292 -11.54 29.97 9.27
N GLY A 293 -11.28 29.77 10.57
CA GLY A 293 -11.94 30.50 11.65
C GLY A 293 -13.45 30.24 11.84
N GLN A 294 -14.07 29.36 11.03
CA GLN A 294 -15.49 29.08 11.14
C GLN A 294 -15.86 28.43 12.48
N GLU A 295 -16.97 28.86 13.07
CA GLU A 295 -17.61 28.15 14.18
C GLU A 295 -18.77 27.28 13.68
N ARG A 296 -18.71 25.98 14.01
CA ARG A 296 -19.77 25.01 13.73
C ARG A 296 -20.38 24.51 15.04
N ALA A 297 -21.50 25.11 15.44
CA ALA A 297 -22.28 24.67 16.60
C ALA A 297 -23.38 23.65 16.23
N GLY A 298 -23.88 22.93 17.25
CA GLY A 298 -25.03 22.05 17.14
C GLY A 298 -24.77 20.70 16.46
N LEU A 299 -23.51 20.27 16.36
CA LEU A 299 -23.18 18.96 15.81
C LEU A 299 -23.34 17.90 16.91
N ASN A 300 -24.51 17.30 17.03
CA ASN A 300 -24.77 16.33 18.10
C ASN A 300 -24.51 14.90 17.61
N PHE A 301 -24.00 14.05 18.50
CA PHE A 301 -23.91 12.60 18.31
C PHE A 301 -24.94 11.89 19.19
N VAL A 302 -25.62 10.92 18.62
CA VAL A 302 -26.50 10.01 19.37
C VAL A 302 -25.80 8.65 19.42
N LEU A 303 -25.57 8.17 20.64
CA LEU A 303 -25.08 6.84 20.89
C LEU A 303 -26.25 5.86 20.72
N GLU A 304 -25.99 4.83 19.93
CA GLU A 304 -26.88 3.72 19.65
C GLU A 304 -26.28 2.46 20.28
N LYS A 305 -27.11 1.43 20.53
CA LYS A 305 -26.56 0.12 20.91
C LYS A 305 -25.73 -0.42 19.74
N GLY A 306 -24.44 -0.63 19.96
CA GLY A 306 -23.53 -1.05 18.91
C GLY A 306 -23.75 -2.53 18.54
N LEU A 307 -23.61 -2.84 17.26
CA LEU A 307 -23.44 -4.21 16.78
C LEU A 307 -22.01 -4.66 17.05
N LEU A 308 -21.81 -5.92 17.39
CA LEU A 308 -20.47 -6.45 17.65
C LEU A 308 -19.84 -6.90 16.33
N LEU A 309 -19.01 -6.05 15.72
CA LEU A 309 -18.12 -6.49 14.65
C LEU A 309 -17.08 -7.41 15.26
N GLN A 310 -16.95 -8.60 14.69
CA GLN A 310 -16.04 -9.64 15.17
C GLN A 310 -15.29 -10.28 14.01
N GLY A 311 -14.05 -10.68 14.26
CA GLY A 311 -13.27 -11.39 13.27
C GLY A 311 -12.05 -12.09 13.83
N ARG A 312 -11.33 -12.79 12.95
CA ARG A 312 -10.13 -13.56 13.26
C ARG A 312 -9.04 -13.33 12.23
N VAL A 313 -7.80 -13.41 12.70
CA VAL A 313 -6.60 -13.47 11.85
C VAL A 313 -6.00 -14.86 12.02
N LEU A 314 -6.00 -15.64 10.93
CA LEU A 314 -5.58 -17.04 10.91
C LEU A 314 -4.46 -17.26 9.89
N THR A 315 -3.66 -18.30 10.08
CA THR A 315 -2.79 -18.81 9.03
C THR A 315 -3.64 -19.40 7.89
N GLN A 316 -3.16 -19.27 6.66
CA GLN A 316 -3.90 -19.70 5.48
C GLN A 316 -3.92 -21.22 5.35
N GLU A 317 -2.78 -21.87 5.59
CA GLU A 317 -2.59 -23.32 5.40
C GLU A 317 -3.08 -24.12 6.60
N SER A 318 -2.58 -23.86 7.82
CA SER A 318 -2.98 -24.63 9.00
C SER A 318 -4.21 -24.07 9.75
N GLY A 319 -4.69 -22.88 9.41
CA GLY A 319 -5.83 -22.26 10.10
C GLY A 319 -5.56 -21.86 11.55
N LYS A 320 -4.29 -21.78 11.97
CA LYS A 320 -3.89 -21.44 13.35
C LYS A 320 -4.10 -19.95 13.63
N PRO A 321 -4.44 -19.58 14.87
CA PRO A 321 -4.61 -18.17 15.24
C PRO A 321 -3.29 -17.40 15.19
N ILE A 322 -3.35 -16.13 14.75
CA ILE A 322 -2.20 -15.22 14.71
C ILE A 322 -2.40 -14.13 15.79
N PRO A 323 -1.76 -14.27 16.96
CA PRO A 323 -1.92 -13.31 18.04
C PRO A 323 -1.22 -11.99 17.75
N ASN A 324 -1.69 -10.90 18.36
CA ASN A 324 -1.13 -9.55 18.22
C ASN A 324 -1.14 -8.97 16.81
N ALA A 325 -1.82 -9.61 15.86
CA ALA A 325 -2.07 -9.04 14.54
C ALA A 325 -2.80 -7.70 14.70
N VAL A 326 -2.35 -6.69 13.95
CA VAL A 326 -2.98 -5.37 13.90
C VAL A 326 -3.82 -5.31 12.63
N VAL A 327 -5.10 -5.03 12.78
CA VAL A 327 -6.03 -4.83 11.68
C VAL A 327 -6.57 -3.42 11.71
N THR A 328 -6.82 -2.83 10.54
CA THR A 328 -7.36 -1.49 10.38
C THR A 328 -8.79 -1.59 9.89
N LEU A 329 -9.72 -1.08 10.69
CA LEU A 329 -11.13 -0.92 10.36
C LEU A 329 -11.32 0.38 9.57
N LEU A 330 -11.95 0.26 8.40
CA LEU A 330 -12.39 1.36 7.55
C LEU A 330 -13.91 1.35 7.46
N SER A 331 -14.53 2.52 7.43
CA SER A 331 -15.97 2.70 7.29
C SER A 331 -16.23 4.04 6.60
N GLY A 332 -16.54 4.05 5.30
CA GLY A 332 -16.96 5.24 4.54
C GLY A 332 -16.19 6.53 4.87
N SER A 333 -16.77 7.38 5.73
CA SER A 333 -16.25 8.69 6.18
C SER A 333 -15.46 8.68 7.50
N GLN A 334 -15.21 7.52 8.09
CA GLN A 334 -14.51 7.40 9.37
C GLN A 334 -13.00 7.34 9.19
N VAL A 335 -12.30 7.94 10.15
CA VAL A 335 -10.84 7.79 10.24
C VAL A 335 -10.52 6.32 10.50
N PRO A 336 -9.53 5.74 9.81
CA PRO A 336 -9.12 4.36 10.01
C PRO A 336 -8.79 4.08 11.48
N GLU A 337 -9.28 2.97 12.01
CA GLU A 337 -9.01 2.57 13.39
C GLU A 337 -8.29 1.23 13.47
N SER A 338 -7.20 1.17 14.24
CA SER A 338 -6.43 -0.07 14.42
C SER A 338 -6.94 -0.88 15.62
N LEU A 339 -7.27 -2.15 15.40
CA LEU A 339 -7.59 -3.15 16.40
C LEU A 339 -6.45 -4.17 16.49
N ARG A 340 -6.21 -4.71 17.68
CA ARG A 340 -5.21 -5.76 17.91
C ARG A 340 -5.90 -7.07 18.25
N ALA A 341 -5.49 -8.14 17.58
CA ALA A 341 -5.99 -9.49 17.81
C ALA A 341 -5.48 -10.07 19.15
N ASP A 342 -6.32 -10.82 19.85
CA ASP A 342 -6.02 -11.53 21.09
C ASP A 342 -5.15 -12.79 20.87
N ALA A 343 -4.95 -13.60 21.93
CA ALA A 343 -4.16 -14.83 21.86
C ALA A 343 -4.73 -15.87 20.87
N GLU A 344 -6.04 -15.85 20.65
CA GLU A 344 -6.76 -16.70 19.72
C GLU A 344 -6.94 -16.04 18.35
N GLY A 345 -6.21 -14.95 18.07
CA GLY A 345 -6.28 -14.22 16.81
C GLY A 345 -7.58 -13.47 16.60
N ARG A 346 -8.44 -13.34 17.62
CA ARG A 346 -9.74 -12.68 17.52
C ARG A 346 -9.60 -11.18 17.71
N PHE A 347 -10.37 -10.41 16.95
CA PHE A 347 -10.56 -8.99 17.17
C PHE A 347 -12.05 -8.68 17.18
N SER A 348 -12.43 -7.65 17.94
CA SER A 348 -13.82 -7.19 17.93
C SER A 348 -13.90 -5.71 18.28
N LYS A 349 -14.98 -5.08 17.81
CA LYS A 349 -15.34 -3.72 18.15
C LYS A 349 -16.84 -3.53 18.01
N ARG A 350 -17.44 -2.74 18.91
CA ARG A 350 -18.82 -2.28 18.72
C ARG A 350 -18.89 -1.13 17.72
N VAL A 351 -19.76 -1.27 16.74
CA VAL A 351 -19.93 -0.34 15.62
C VAL A 351 -21.42 -0.11 15.37
N SER A 352 -21.76 0.99 14.67
CA SER A 352 -23.14 1.20 14.23
C SER A 352 -23.46 0.25 13.07
N ALA A 353 -24.74 0.06 12.75
CA ALA A 353 -25.11 -0.59 11.50
C ALA A 353 -24.53 0.20 10.30
N GLY A 354 -23.93 -0.51 9.36
CA GLY A 354 -23.19 0.10 8.26
C GLY A 354 -22.21 -0.86 7.60
N GLU A 355 -21.44 -0.31 6.66
CA GLU A 355 -20.46 -1.06 5.87
C GLU A 355 -19.05 -0.84 6.39
N TYR A 356 -18.32 -1.94 6.51
CA TYR A 356 -16.99 -1.98 7.10
C TYR A 356 -16.03 -2.79 6.23
N SER A 357 -14.81 -2.28 6.07
CA SER A 357 -13.67 -3.04 5.55
C SER A 357 -12.61 -3.18 6.62
N VAL A 358 -12.00 -4.36 6.74
CA VAL A 358 -10.92 -4.65 7.68
C VAL A 358 -9.69 -5.04 6.90
N LEU A 359 -8.60 -4.31 7.08
CA LEU A 359 -7.32 -4.55 6.42
C LEU A 359 -6.32 -5.09 7.42
N LEU A 360 -5.55 -6.10 7.04
CA LEU A 360 -4.42 -6.53 7.85
C LEU A 360 -3.26 -5.53 7.72
N GLN A 361 -2.82 -4.95 8.83
CA GLN A 361 -1.70 -4.01 8.86
C GLN A 361 -0.38 -4.70 9.26
N SER A 362 -0.44 -5.67 10.18
CA SER A 362 0.73 -6.42 10.66
C SER A 362 0.28 -7.70 11.38
N THR A 363 1.16 -8.69 11.47
CA THR A 363 0.95 -9.93 12.25
C THR A 363 1.65 -9.88 13.62
N GLY A 364 2.02 -8.68 14.10
CA GLY A 364 2.79 -8.49 15.33
C GLY A 364 4.31 -8.67 15.15
N ARG A 365 4.74 -9.38 14.10
CA ARG A 365 6.09 -9.32 13.54
C ARG A 365 6.08 -8.33 12.36
N ARG A 366 7.16 -7.57 12.17
CA ARG A 366 7.19 -6.39 11.28
C ARG A 366 6.71 -6.71 9.86
N PHE A 367 5.93 -5.78 9.30
CA PHE A 367 5.46 -5.62 7.91
C PHE A 367 5.29 -6.91 7.10
N VAL A 368 4.05 -7.41 7.10
CA VAL A 368 3.62 -8.39 6.10
C VAL A 368 3.05 -7.60 4.93
N ASN A 369 3.69 -7.68 3.77
CA ASN A 369 3.24 -7.03 2.53
C ASN A 369 2.13 -7.85 1.84
N VAL A 370 1.21 -8.41 2.63
CA VAL A 370 0.06 -9.16 2.10
C VAL A 370 -1.12 -8.21 2.13
N ARG A 371 -1.56 -7.75 0.96
CA ARG A 371 -2.75 -6.90 0.78
C ARG A 371 -4.01 -7.73 1.08
N ASN A 372 -4.24 -8.04 2.36
CA ASN A 372 -5.41 -8.78 2.81
C ASN A 372 -6.44 -7.81 3.37
N SER A 373 -7.64 -7.83 2.79
CA SER A 373 -8.79 -7.11 3.31
C SER A 373 -10.05 -7.94 3.19
N VAL A 374 -10.99 -7.73 4.12
CA VAL A 374 -12.33 -8.32 4.10
C VAL A 374 -13.35 -7.22 4.37
N SER A 375 -14.51 -7.26 3.72
CA SER A 375 -15.56 -6.28 3.93
C SER A 375 -16.89 -6.96 4.27
N ALA A 376 -17.72 -6.29 5.06
CA ALA A 376 -19.09 -6.72 5.33
C ALA A 376 -20.01 -5.54 5.67
N THR A 377 -21.28 -5.71 5.36
CA THR A 377 -22.38 -4.89 5.89
C THR A 377 -22.88 -5.51 7.18
N LEU A 378 -22.96 -4.71 8.24
CA LEU A 378 -23.47 -5.10 9.53
C LEU A 378 -24.85 -4.48 9.78
N ASP A 379 -25.81 -5.31 10.14
CA ASP A 379 -27.13 -4.93 10.64
C ASP A 379 -27.60 -5.91 11.74
N GLU A 380 -28.82 -5.71 12.28
CA GLU A 380 -29.35 -6.56 13.36
C GLU A 380 -29.55 -8.03 12.96
N LYS A 381 -29.73 -8.32 11.67
CA LYS A 381 -29.97 -9.65 11.11
C LYS A 381 -28.71 -10.25 10.47
N ASN A 382 -27.74 -9.42 10.11
CA ASN A 382 -26.53 -9.79 9.39
C ASN A 382 -25.28 -9.28 10.11
N ASN A 383 -24.58 -10.16 10.82
CA ASN A 383 -23.36 -9.84 11.54
C ASN A 383 -22.33 -10.99 11.40
N PRO A 384 -21.71 -11.14 10.22
CA PRO A 384 -20.80 -12.25 9.94
C PRO A 384 -19.48 -12.09 10.70
N GLU A 385 -18.85 -13.22 11.06
CA GLU A 385 -17.46 -13.21 11.54
C GLU A 385 -16.50 -12.99 10.37
N LEU A 386 -15.66 -11.96 10.47
CA LEU A 386 -14.69 -11.58 9.44
C LEU A 386 -13.39 -12.38 9.59
N VAL A 387 -12.98 -13.14 8.57
CA VAL A 387 -11.77 -13.99 8.65
C VAL A 387 -10.69 -13.54 7.67
N LEU A 388 -9.57 -13.04 8.21
CA LEU A 388 -8.36 -12.72 7.46
C LEU A 388 -7.41 -13.93 7.48
N ARG A 389 -6.90 -14.34 6.31
CA ARG A 389 -5.99 -15.48 6.18
C ARG A 389 -4.62 -15.05 5.70
N VAL A 390 -3.57 -15.43 6.42
CA VAL A 390 -2.19 -15.03 6.13
C VAL A 390 -1.38 -16.26 5.72
N PRO A 391 -0.71 -16.26 4.56
CA PRO A 391 0.21 -17.34 4.17
C PRO A 391 1.26 -17.59 5.25
N GLU A 392 1.50 -18.84 5.63
CA GLU A 392 2.49 -19.19 6.66
C GLU A 392 3.91 -18.76 6.29
N VAL A 393 4.22 -18.75 4.99
CA VAL A 393 5.49 -18.22 4.47
C VAL A 393 5.70 -16.75 4.84
N ALA A 394 4.63 -15.95 4.91
CA ALA A 394 4.69 -14.55 5.31
C ALA A 394 4.90 -14.36 6.84
N LEU A 395 4.81 -15.43 7.63
CA LEU A 395 5.06 -15.45 9.07
C LEU A 395 6.47 -15.93 9.43
N MET A 396 7.22 -16.40 8.44
CA MET A 396 8.60 -16.83 8.60
C MET A 396 9.50 -15.62 8.90
N GLY A 397 10.50 -15.83 9.77
CA GLY A 397 11.54 -14.83 10.02
C GLY A 397 12.45 -14.65 8.80
N PRO A 398 13.28 -13.58 8.79
CA PRO A 398 14.17 -13.34 7.66
C PRO A 398 15.25 -14.43 7.54
N ILE A 399 15.70 -14.67 6.32
CA ILE A 399 16.78 -15.57 5.94
C ILE A 399 18.11 -14.82 6.16
N THR A 400 18.93 -15.31 7.09
CA THR A 400 20.27 -14.76 7.37
C THR A 400 21.33 -15.45 6.52
N GLY A 401 22.23 -14.68 5.88
CA GLY A 401 23.37 -15.23 5.15
C GLY A 401 23.00 -15.93 3.84
N LEU A 402 21.90 -15.51 3.19
CA LEU A 402 21.52 -15.99 1.87
C LEU A 402 22.71 -15.84 0.91
N LYS A 403 23.08 -16.94 0.25
CA LYS A 403 24.23 -17.01 -0.64
C LYS A 403 23.88 -17.72 -1.93
N GLY A 404 24.79 -17.70 -2.89
CA GLY A 404 24.60 -18.40 -4.15
C GLY A 404 25.71 -18.13 -5.13
N THR A 405 25.56 -18.65 -6.34
CA THR A 405 26.45 -18.37 -7.46
C THR A 405 25.69 -17.72 -8.61
N VAL A 406 26.37 -16.88 -9.38
CA VAL A 406 25.91 -16.38 -10.67
C VAL A 406 26.80 -16.96 -11.76
N ARG A 407 26.18 -17.65 -12.72
CA ARG A 407 26.85 -18.25 -13.86
C ARG A 407 26.26 -17.75 -15.16
N ASP A 408 27.01 -17.75 -16.25
CA ASP A 408 26.46 -17.47 -17.58
C ASP A 408 25.73 -18.69 -18.16
N ALA A 409 25.10 -18.53 -19.33
CA ALA A 409 24.40 -19.63 -20.03
C ALA A 409 25.28 -20.86 -20.34
N SER A 410 26.62 -20.71 -20.34
CA SER A 410 27.56 -21.82 -20.53
C SER A 410 27.98 -22.49 -19.21
N GLY A 411 27.50 -21.98 -18.07
CA GLY A 411 27.83 -22.46 -16.73
C GLY A 411 29.10 -21.84 -16.13
N LYS A 412 29.75 -20.89 -16.81
CA LYS A 412 30.97 -20.24 -16.33
C LYS A 412 30.63 -19.21 -15.24
N PRO A 413 31.43 -19.09 -14.16
CA PRO A 413 31.23 -18.08 -13.14
C PRO A 413 31.26 -16.65 -13.68
N VAL A 414 30.36 -15.80 -13.17
CA VAL A 414 30.29 -14.39 -13.55
C VAL A 414 30.73 -13.52 -12.38
N ALA A 415 31.94 -12.96 -12.47
CA ALA A 415 32.48 -12.03 -11.47
C ALA A 415 31.90 -10.61 -11.63
N GLY A 416 31.66 -9.90 -10.53
CA GLY A 416 31.18 -8.51 -10.55
C GLY A 416 29.71 -8.31 -10.96
N ALA A 417 28.90 -9.37 -10.98
CA ALA A 417 27.46 -9.26 -11.16
C ALA A 417 26.82 -8.69 -9.88
N THR A 418 25.87 -7.78 -10.03
CA THR A 418 25.06 -7.26 -8.92
C THR A 418 23.82 -8.13 -8.75
N VAL A 419 23.65 -8.74 -7.58
CA VAL A 419 22.46 -9.47 -7.18
C VAL A 419 21.65 -8.60 -6.22
N ALA A 420 20.50 -8.11 -6.65
CA ALA A 420 19.66 -7.17 -5.91
C ALA A 420 18.33 -7.81 -5.49
N ASN A 421 17.85 -7.40 -4.32
CA ASN A 421 16.47 -7.61 -3.90
C ASN A 421 15.62 -6.42 -4.40
N LEU A 422 14.49 -6.70 -5.08
CA LEU A 422 13.66 -5.62 -5.63
C LEU A 422 12.71 -4.97 -4.62
N GLN A 423 12.32 -5.68 -3.58
CA GLN A 423 11.38 -5.20 -2.57
C GLN A 423 12.08 -4.37 -1.48
N VAL A 424 13.37 -4.63 -1.25
CA VAL A 424 14.21 -3.92 -0.28
C VAL A 424 15.52 -3.58 -0.96
N SER A 425 15.93 -2.31 -0.99
CA SER A 425 17.13 -1.83 -1.69
C SER A 425 18.45 -2.35 -1.08
N ILE A 426 18.68 -3.65 -1.17
CA ILE A 426 19.89 -4.37 -0.75
C ILE A 426 20.42 -5.16 -1.94
N SER A 427 21.74 -5.20 -2.07
CA SER A 427 22.41 -5.92 -3.14
C SER A 427 23.72 -6.55 -2.65
N ALA A 428 24.13 -7.63 -3.32
CA ALA A 428 25.44 -8.24 -3.19
C ALA A 428 26.15 -8.21 -4.55
N VAL A 429 27.49 -8.16 -4.55
CA VAL A 429 28.30 -8.26 -5.77
C VAL A 429 29.04 -9.59 -5.76
N THR A 430 29.08 -10.28 -6.90
CA THR A 430 29.75 -11.57 -7.00
C THR A 430 31.27 -11.46 -7.00
N ASP A 431 31.93 -12.42 -6.34
CA ASP A 431 33.40 -12.58 -6.36
C ASP A 431 33.91 -13.17 -7.69
N ALA A 432 35.23 -13.43 -7.77
CA ALA A 432 35.87 -14.00 -8.96
C ALA A 432 35.31 -15.37 -9.37
N GLU A 433 34.78 -16.14 -8.41
CA GLU A 433 34.14 -17.44 -8.60
C GLU A 433 32.62 -17.32 -8.78
N GLY A 434 32.10 -16.11 -8.99
CA GLY A 434 30.69 -15.84 -9.19
C GLY A 434 29.84 -15.98 -7.92
N ARG A 435 30.44 -16.10 -6.73
CA ARG A 435 29.71 -16.29 -5.48
C ARG A 435 29.24 -14.96 -4.92
N TYR A 436 28.02 -14.93 -4.39
CA TYR A 436 27.50 -13.78 -3.64
C TYR A 436 26.98 -14.22 -2.26
N THR A 437 26.92 -13.27 -1.33
CA THR A 437 26.31 -13.46 -0.02
C THR A 437 25.70 -12.14 0.43
N PHE A 438 24.42 -12.18 0.79
CA PHE A 438 23.77 -11.05 1.44
C PHE A 438 24.18 -11.00 2.91
N LYS A 439 24.72 -9.85 3.32
CA LYS A 439 25.07 -9.57 4.71
C LYS A 439 23.84 -9.18 5.54
N THR A 440 22.83 -8.61 4.89
CA THR A 440 21.57 -8.21 5.49
C THR A 440 20.54 -9.33 5.36
N PRO A 441 19.73 -9.62 6.41
CA PRO A 441 18.69 -10.64 6.30
C PRO A 441 17.62 -10.31 5.26
N ILE A 442 17.14 -11.34 4.55
CA ILE A 442 16.16 -11.22 3.46
C ILE A 442 14.85 -11.92 3.85
N PHE A 443 13.71 -11.27 3.67
CA PHE A 443 12.42 -11.91 3.91
C PHE A 443 12.07 -12.91 2.78
N PRO A 444 11.42 -14.05 3.09
CA PRO A 444 10.82 -14.92 2.07
C PRO A 444 9.80 -14.18 1.20
N MET A 445 9.42 -14.75 0.04
CA MET A 445 8.52 -14.12 -0.94
C MET A 445 9.12 -12.87 -1.61
N THR A 446 10.42 -12.92 -1.91
CA THR A 446 11.14 -11.82 -2.59
C THR A 446 11.73 -12.27 -3.92
N ILE A 447 11.98 -11.30 -4.79
CA ILE A 447 12.70 -11.48 -6.05
C ILE A 447 14.17 -11.16 -5.86
N LEU A 448 15.04 -12.01 -6.40
CA LEU A 448 16.41 -11.64 -6.69
C LEU A 448 16.60 -11.39 -8.17
N ILE A 449 17.32 -10.32 -8.49
CA ILE A 449 17.75 -10.00 -9.84
C ILE A 449 19.28 -9.95 -9.87
N ALA A 450 19.89 -10.78 -10.71
CA ALA A 450 21.30 -10.64 -11.06
C ALA A 450 21.44 -9.79 -12.33
N THR A 451 22.37 -8.84 -12.33
CA THR A 451 22.65 -7.96 -13.47
C THR A 451 24.16 -7.81 -13.69
N LYS A 452 24.62 -7.85 -14.94
CA LYS A 452 25.99 -7.47 -15.32
C LYS A 452 26.03 -6.98 -16.77
N GLU A 453 26.63 -5.79 -17.01
CA GLU A 453 26.89 -5.26 -18.36
C GLU A 453 25.66 -5.28 -19.30
N GLY A 454 24.46 -5.05 -18.74
CA GLY A 454 23.19 -5.10 -19.46
C GLY A 454 22.55 -6.49 -19.58
N ALA A 455 23.29 -7.58 -19.31
CA ALA A 455 22.72 -8.92 -19.17
C ALA A 455 22.05 -9.07 -17.80
N MET A 456 20.93 -9.81 -17.74
CA MET A 456 20.11 -9.92 -16.54
C MET A 456 19.53 -11.33 -16.37
N SER A 457 19.25 -11.72 -15.12
CA SER A 457 18.60 -12.97 -14.71
C SER A 457 17.78 -12.74 -13.45
N THR A 458 16.68 -13.47 -13.28
CA THR A 458 15.78 -13.35 -12.13
C THR A 458 15.46 -14.71 -11.54
N SER A 459 15.37 -14.78 -10.21
CA SER A 459 14.84 -15.95 -9.51
C SER A 459 13.93 -15.52 -8.37
N TRP A 460 12.89 -16.31 -8.15
CA TRP A 460 11.95 -16.11 -7.05
C TRP A 460 12.38 -16.89 -5.83
N ILE A 461 12.46 -16.23 -4.67
CA ILE A 461 12.65 -16.91 -3.39
C ILE A 461 11.29 -17.20 -2.80
N GLU A 462 10.79 -18.42 -3.02
CA GLU A 462 9.52 -18.86 -2.46
C GLU A 462 9.62 -19.26 -0.98
N VAL A 463 10.76 -19.77 -0.50
CA VAL A 463 10.80 -20.50 0.79
C VAL A 463 12.10 -20.28 1.58
N ARG A 464 11.99 -20.23 2.92
CA ARG A 464 13.09 -20.15 3.90
C ARG A 464 14.16 -21.24 3.76
N ASP A 465 13.83 -22.38 3.16
CA ASP A 465 14.72 -23.54 3.07
C ASP A 465 15.77 -23.40 1.96
N GLN A 466 15.65 -22.37 1.10
CA GLN A 466 16.68 -22.02 0.12
C GLN A 466 17.81 -21.24 0.78
N ALA A 467 18.71 -21.94 1.47
CA ALA A 467 19.95 -21.34 1.99
C ALA A 467 20.93 -20.91 0.87
N THR A 468 20.76 -21.47 -0.33
CA THR A 468 21.57 -21.20 -1.51
C THR A 468 20.67 -20.97 -2.73
N ILE A 469 20.91 -19.89 -3.48
CA ILE A 469 20.17 -19.59 -4.72
C ILE A 469 21.14 -19.33 -5.85
N ASP A 470 21.25 -20.28 -6.76
CA ASP A 470 22.07 -20.13 -7.95
C ASP A 470 21.27 -19.45 -9.07
N LEU A 471 21.91 -18.50 -9.74
CA LEU A 471 21.33 -17.66 -10.80
C LEU A 471 22.12 -17.88 -12.10
N THR A 472 21.40 -17.90 -13.22
CA THR A 472 22.01 -18.04 -14.55
C THR A 472 21.75 -16.78 -15.37
N LEU A 473 22.78 -15.99 -15.64
CA LEU A 473 22.77 -14.84 -16.56
C LEU A 473 22.74 -15.32 -18.01
N ASP A 474 21.53 -15.62 -18.49
CA ASP A 474 21.23 -16.02 -19.87
C ASP A 474 20.36 -15.00 -20.63
N GLY A 475 19.81 -14.00 -19.94
CA GLY A 475 19.00 -12.93 -20.51
C GLY A 475 19.82 -11.87 -21.23
N LYS A 476 19.43 -11.53 -22.46
CA LYS A 476 19.91 -10.37 -23.21
C LYS A 476 18.98 -9.17 -22.95
N PRO A 477 19.52 -7.94 -22.83
CA PRO A 477 18.69 -6.75 -22.65
C PRO A 477 17.77 -6.57 -23.85
N ALA A 478 16.50 -6.33 -23.56
CA ALA A 478 15.49 -6.06 -24.56
C ALA A 478 15.20 -4.55 -24.64
N SER A 479 14.46 -4.13 -25.65
CA SER A 479 14.11 -2.72 -25.89
C SER A 479 12.69 -2.58 -26.42
N MET A 480 12.09 -1.43 -26.16
CA MET A 480 10.79 -1.05 -26.71
C MET A 480 10.87 0.34 -27.30
N GLN A 481 10.25 0.56 -28.46
CA GLN A 481 10.18 1.87 -29.09
C GLN A 481 8.77 2.15 -29.63
N GLY A 482 8.37 3.41 -29.65
CA GLY A 482 7.05 3.80 -30.14
C GLY A 482 6.99 5.28 -30.48
N VAL A 483 5.80 5.72 -30.88
CA VAL A 483 5.51 7.13 -31.16
C VAL A 483 4.24 7.53 -30.44
N VAL A 484 4.21 8.77 -29.93
CA VAL A 484 3.01 9.41 -29.40
C VAL A 484 2.48 10.39 -30.43
N VAL A 485 1.18 10.31 -30.70
CA VAL A 485 0.48 11.15 -31.66
C VAL A 485 -0.74 11.83 -31.03
N GLY A 486 -1.12 12.98 -31.59
CA GLY A 486 -2.33 13.72 -31.20
C GLY A 486 -3.60 13.15 -31.83
N GLU A 487 -4.72 13.81 -31.56
CA GLU A 487 -6.04 13.44 -32.09
C GLU A 487 -6.06 13.45 -33.64
N ASP A 488 -5.33 14.38 -34.24
CA ASP A 488 -5.12 14.58 -35.67
C ASP A 488 -4.10 13.63 -36.30
N GLY A 489 -3.47 12.77 -35.49
CA GLY A 489 -2.42 11.84 -35.92
C GLY A 489 -1.04 12.47 -36.07
N GLN A 490 -0.87 13.77 -35.74
CA GLN A 490 0.43 14.42 -35.79
C GLN A 490 1.31 14.01 -34.61
N PRO A 491 2.64 13.91 -34.79
CA PRO A 491 3.53 13.55 -33.70
C PRO A 491 3.52 14.58 -32.56
N MET A 492 3.64 14.09 -31.32
CA MET A 492 3.62 14.94 -30.13
C MET A 492 4.95 14.87 -29.37
N SER A 493 5.67 15.99 -29.35
CA SER A 493 6.89 16.16 -28.55
C SER A 493 6.62 16.54 -27.09
N GLY A 494 7.60 16.29 -26.22
CA GLY A 494 7.52 16.67 -24.80
C GLY A 494 6.49 15.87 -24.00
N VAL A 495 6.07 14.70 -24.48
CA VAL A 495 5.18 13.78 -23.76
C VAL A 495 6.04 12.89 -22.86
N THR A 496 5.71 12.81 -21.57
CA THR A 496 6.35 11.86 -20.67
C THR A 496 5.80 10.46 -20.96
N VAL A 497 6.69 9.51 -21.26
CA VAL A 497 6.36 8.10 -21.47
C VAL A 497 7.11 7.29 -20.43
N ALA A 498 6.41 6.41 -19.72
CA ALA A 498 7.02 5.55 -18.71
C ALA A 498 6.54 4.11 -18.85
N SER A 499 7.35 3.20 -18.34
CA SER A 499 7.16 1.76 -18.44
C SER A 499 7.43 1.08 -17.11
N ASN A 500 6.64 0.07 -16.79
CA ASN A 500 6.88 -0.88 -15.71
C ASN A 500 6.61 -2.29 -16.20
N GLY A 501 7.42 -3.26 -15.79
CA GLY A 501 7.19 -4.67 -16.01
C GLY A 501 6.45 -5.33 -14.84
N GLN A 502 5.92 -6.51 -15.08
CA GLN A 502 5.44 -7.46 -14.07
C GLN A 502 6.23 -8.76 -14.20
N LEU A 503 6.60 -9.32 -13.06
CA LEU A 503 7.23 -10.62 -12.95
C LEU A 503 6.68 -11.33 -11.72
N ASN A 504 6.00 -12.46 -11.91
CA ASN A 504 5.24 -13.22 -10.92
C ASN A 504 4.40 -12.33 -9.98
N GLY A 505 3.67 -11.36 -10.54
CA GLY A 505 2.77 -10.47 -9.80
C GLY A 505 3.44 -9.28 -9.09
N GLU A 506 4.75 -9.09 -9.26
CA GLU A 506 5.48 -7.96 -8.70
C GLU A 506 6.00 -7.02 -9.79
N THR A 507 6.06 -5.73 -9.46
CA THR A 507 6.45 -4.69 -10.40
C THR A 507 7.96 -4.60 -10.55
N VAL A 508 8.46 -4.72 -11.78
CA VAL A 508 9.87 -4.48 -12.12
C VAL A 508 10.02 -3.14 -12.85
N PRO A 509 11.12 -2.39 -12.63
CA PRO A 509 11.29 -1.09 -13.29
C PRO A 509 11.42 -1.22 -14.82
N GLY A 510 10.68 -0.40 -15.58
CA GLY A 510 10.82 -0.29 -17.05
C GLY A 510 11.41 1.04 -17.54
N GLY A 511 11.43 2.07 -16.69
CA GLY A 511 12.05 3.38 -16.97
C GLY A 511 11.08 4.47 -17.42
N ALA A 512 11.58 5.68 -17.60
CA ALA A 512 10.83 6.85 -18.06
C ALA A 512 11.65 7.68 -19.04
N THR A 513 10.99 8.25 -20.04
CA THR A 513 11.59 9.08 -21.09
C THR A 513 10.61 10.16 -21.55
N VAL A 514 11.05 11.05 -22.44
CA VAL A 514 10.24 12.11 -23.03
C VAL A 514 10.33 12.02 -24.55
N THR A 515 9.21 12.20 -25.24
CA THR A 515 9.17 12.13 -26.70
C THR A 515 9.95 13.26 -27.38
N ASP A 516 10.62 12.94 -28.49
CA ASP A 516 11.32 13.90 -29.34
C ASP A 516 10.36 14.70 -30.25
N GLU A 517 10.91 15.55 -31.14
CA GLU A 517 10.13 16.36 -32.11
C GLU A 517 9.26 15.52 -33.06
N LYS A 518 9.63 14.26 -33.30
CA LYS A 518 8.88 13.30 -34.12
C LYS A 518 7.95 12.43 -33.27
N GLY A 519 7.72 12.81 -32.00
CA GLY A 519 6.89 12.08 -31.06
C GLY A 519 7.47 10.72 -30.66
N ALA A 520 8.71 10.41 -31.02
CA ALA A 520 9.30 9.10 -30.81
C ALA A 520 9.86 8.95 -29.39
N PHE A 521 9.76 7.74 -28.84
CA PHE A 521 10.35 7.35 -27.56
C PHE A 521 10.98 5.95 -27.66
N ARG A 522 11.93 5.69 -26.76
CA ARG A 522 12.61 4.39 -26.68
C ARG A 522 13.04 4.06 -25.25
N PHE A 523 12.87 2.81 -24.87
CA PHE A 523 13.35 2.19 -23.65
C PHE A 523 14.40 1.14 -24.00
N GLU A 524 15.53 1.19 -23.31
CA GLU A 524 16.68 0.29 -23.49
C GLU A 524 16.96 -0.47 -22.20
N GLY A 525 17.62 -1.62 -22.31
CA GLY A 525 18.04 -2.40 -21.13
C GLY A 525 16.88 -3.01 -20.36
N LEU A 526 15.74 -3.24 -21.02
CA LEU A 526 14.57 -3.82 -20.41
C LEU A 526 14.77 -5.32 -20.11
N PHE A 527 14.12 -5.78 -19.05
CA PHE A 527 14.13 -7.19 -18.70
C PHE A 527 13.22 -7.99 -19.64
N GLY A 528 13.83 -8.66 -20.62
CA GLY A 528 13.12 -9.61 -21.48
C GLY A 528 12.85 -10.93 -20.73
N GLY A 529 11.64 -11.48 -20.84
CA GLY A 529 11.18 -12.63 -20.05
C GLY A 529 10.29 -12.26 -18.84
N THR A 530 9.88 -10.99 -18.72
CA THR A 530 8.78 -10.56 -17.85
C THR A 530 7.43 -11.14 -18.32
N ASP A 531 6.48 -11.26 -17.39
CA ASP A 531 5.10 -11.66 -17.71
C ASP A 531 4.43 -10.64 -18.63
N SER A 532 4.68 -9.36 -18.36
CA SER A 532 4.18 -8.23 -19.14
C SER A 532 4.88 -6.91 -18.80
N PHE A 533 4.83 -5.95 -19.72
CA PHE A 533 5.10 -4.53 -19.49
C PHE A 533 3.84 -3.70 -19.71
N TYR A 534 3.77 -2.58 -19.00
CA TYR A 534 2.78 -1.55 -19.15
C TYR A 534 3.51 -0.28 -19.55
N VAL A 535 3.14 0.31 -20.67
CA VAL A 535 3.70 1.58 -21.13
C VAL A 535 2.59 2.61 -21.12
N TRP A 536 2.79 3.71 -20.41
CA TRP A 536 1.83 4.81 -20.38
C TRP A 536 2.48 6.12 -20.80
N ALA A 537 1.68 6.97 -21.46
CA ALA A 537 2.08 8.29 -21.90
C ALA A 537 1.16 9.34 -21.27
N LYS A 538 1.76 10.42 -20.76
CA LYS A 538 1.05 11.52 -20.09
C LYS A 538 1.60 12.87 -20.54
N LYS A 539 0.68 13.80 -20.79
CA LYS A 539 0.97 15.22 -21.04
C LYS A 539 -0.15 16.07 -20.42
N PRO A 540 0.16 17.18 -19.71
CA PRO A 540 -0.86 18.06 -19.16
C PRO A 540 -1.88 18.51 -20.23
N GLY A 541 -3.16 18.49 -19.89
CA GLY A 541 -4.27 18.82 -20.80
C GLY A 541 -4.76 17.67 -21.68
N PHE A 542 -4.11 16.51 -21.64
CA PHE A 542 -4.49 15.31 -22.38
C PHE A 542 -4.79 14.14 -21.45
N GLY A 543 -5.68 13.26 -21.88
CA GLY A 543 -5.96 12.00 -21.21
C GLY A 543 -4.79 11.05 -21.32
N PRO A 544 -4.36 10.38 -20.24
CA PRO A 544 -3.29 9.40 -20.32
C PRO A 544 -3.73 8.21 -21.18
N VAL A 545 -2.78 7.66 -21.93
CA VAL A 545 -2.97 6.44 -22.73
C VAL A 545 -2.01 5.39 -22.22
N THR A 546 -2.50 4.16 -22.07
CA THR A 546 -1.72 3.02 -21.59
C THR A 546 -1.85 1.87 -22.57
N ILE A 547 -0.71 1.27 -22.94
CA ILE A 547 -0.66 -0.05 -23.56
C ILE A 547 -0.31 -1.03 -22.45
N GLN A 548 -1.21 -1.99 -22.21
CA GLN A 548 -1.06 -3.00 -21.19
C GLN A 548 -0.52 -4.30 -21.78
N SER A 549 -0.02 -5.18 -20.91
CA SER A 549 0.30 -6.57 -21.26
C SER A 549 1.32 -6.76 -22.39
N ILE A 550 2.29 -5.84 -22.52
CA ILE A 550 3.34 -5.93 -23.55
C ILE A 550 4.34 -7.01 -23.16
N ARG A 551 4.38 -8.11 -23.91
CA ARG A 551 5.40 -9.14 -23.70
C ARG A 551 6.66 -8.84 -24.48
N LEU A 552 7.79 -9.02 -23.81
CA LEU A 552 9.11 -8.74 -24.35
C LEU A 552 10.00 -9.96 -24.12
N ALA A 553 10.42 -10.63 -25.19
CA ALA A 553 11.36 -11.74 -25.11
C ALA A 553 12.79 -11.23 -24.82
N SER A 554 13.63 -12.12 -24.28
CA SER A 554 15.06 -11.85 -24.08
C SER A 554 15.72 -11.37 -25.38
N GLY A 555 16.33 -10.18 -25.35
CA GLY A 555 16.96 -9.54 -26.51
C GLY A 555 16.01 -8.98 -27.58
N GLU A 556 14.69 -8.99 -27.37
CA GLU A 556 13.72 -8.45 -28.34
C GLU A 556 13.84 -6.92 -28.44
N ASN A 557 13.73 -6.38 -29.65
CA ASN A 557 13.46 -4.96 -29.86
C ASN A 557 12.04 -4.81 -30.41
N LYS A 558 11.12 -4.34 -29.56
CA LYS A 558 9.69 -4.32 -29.88
C LYS A 558 9.23 -2.93 -30.30
N ALA A 559 8.61 -2.84 -31.46
CA ALA A 559 7.87 -1.66 -31.89
C ALA A 559 6.45 -1.68 -31.30
N LEU A 560 6.06 -0.58 -30.65
CA LEU A 560 4.73 -0.39 -30.08
C LEU A 560 3.81 0.31 -31.09
N PRO A 561 2.49 0.03 -31.06
CA PRO A 561 1.53 0.80 -31.83
C PRO A 561 1.55 2.29 -31.41
N PRO A 562 1.17 3.22 -32.29
CA PRO A 562 1.09 4.63 -31.96
C PRO A 562 0.18 4.87 -30.75
N MET A 563 0.72 5.57 -29.75
CA MET A 563 -0.03 5.96 -28.56
C MET A 563 -0.76 7.28 -28.85
N LYS A 564 -2.09 7.22 -28.98
CA LYS A 564 -2.90 8.39 -29.31
C LYS A 564 -3.39 9.11 -28.05
N LEU A 565 -2.92 10.34 -27.84
CA LEU A 565 -3.39 11.20 -26.74
C LEU A 565 -4.62 12.00 -27.18
N MET A 566 -5.67 11.96 -26.36
CA MET A 566 -6.91 12.69 -26.58
C MET A 566 -6.98 13.89 -25.64
N LEU A 567 -7.54 15.02 -26.09
CA LEU A 567 -7.77 16.18 -25.20
C LEU A 567 -8.70 15.77 -24.05
N ALA A 568 -8.32 16.19 -22.84
CA ALA A 568 -9.06 15.96 -21.60
C ALA A 568 -9.86 17.21 -21.19
N ASP A 569 -10.74 17.66 -22.09
CA ASP A 569 -11.61 18.82 -21.91
C ASP A 569 -13.09 18.45 -21.77
N GLY A 570 -13.39 17.16 -21.76
CA GLY A 570 -14.73 16.61 -21.79
C GLY A 570 -15.42 16.55 -20.43
N VAL A 571 -16.75 16.40 -20.50
CA VAL A 571 -17.64 16.27 -19.34
C VAL A 571 -18.53 15.05 -19.52
N ILE A 572 -18.78 14.31 -18.43
CA ILE A 572 -19.82 13.28 -18.37
C ILE A 572 -20.70 13.53 -17.15
N GLU A 573 -22.02 13.54 -17.33
CA GLU A 573 -22.98 13.75 -16.24
C GLU A 573 -24.00 12.62 -16.18
N GLY A 574 -24.54 12.40 -14.99
CA GLY A 574 -25.51 11.34 -14.78
C GLY A 574 -26.08 11.31 -13.37
N THR A 575 -26.81 10.24 -13.08
CA THR A 575 -27.44 9.99 -11.79
C THR A 575 -27.16 8.56 -11.32
N VAL A 576 -26.74 8.44 -10.06
CA VAL A 576 -26.55 7.18 -9.36
C VAL A 576 -27.77 6.86 -8.51
N TYR A 577 -28.24 5.62 -8.59
CA TYR A 577 -29.30 5.05 -7.78
C TYR A 577 -28.75 3.94 -6.88
N ASP A 578 -29.31 3.77 -5.70
CA ASP A 578 -29.02 2.65 -4.81
C ASP A 578 -29.73 1.37 -5.26
N THR A 579 -29.53 0.30 -4.49
CA THR A 579 -30.06 -1.03 -4.77
C THR A 579 -31.59 -1.09 -4.75
N ASP A 580 -32.23 -0.13 -4.07
CA ASP A 580 -33.69 0.02 -3.99
C ASP A 580 -34.23 0.94 -5.10
N GLY A 581 -33.36 1.43 -5.99
CA GLY A 581 -33.70 2.35 -7.06
C GLY A 581 -33.92 3.80 -6.62
N LYS A 582 -33.49 4.19 -5.41
CA LYS A 582 -33.55 5.59 -4.94
C LYS A 582 -32.26 6.32 -5.27
N PRO A 583 -32.28 7.66 -5.48
CA PRO A 583 -31.05 8.40 -5.75
C PRO A 583 -30.03 8.25 -4.61
N ALA A 584 -28.80 7.85 -4.96
CA ALA A 584 -27.75 7.53 -4.00
C ALA A 584 -26.81 8.73 -3.80
N LYS A 585 -26.84 9.33 -2.61
CA LYS A 585 -25.92 10.41 -2.19
C LYS A 585 -24.58 9.87 -1.69
N GLY A 586 -23.49 10.58 -2.02
CA GLY A 586 -22.16 10.32 -1.47
C GLY A 586 -21.43 9.16 -2.15
N VAL A 587 -21.80 8.83 -3.38
CA VAL A 587 -21.17 7.77 -4.18
C VAL A 587 -19.99 8.38 -4.93
N ASN A 588 -18.81 7.77 -4.82
CA ASN A 588 -17.65 8.14 -5.62
C ASN A 588 -17.87 7.65 -7.05
N VAL A 589 -17.89 8.58 -7.99
CA VAL A 589 -17.98 8.31 -9.42
C VAL A 589 -16.65 8.71 -10.06
N SER A 590 -16.04 7.81 -10.82
CA SER A 590 -14.75 8.05 -11.47
C SER A 590 -14.71 7.42 -12.86
N SER A 591 -13.81 7.89 -13.72
CA SER A 591 -13.42 7.13 -14.92
C SER A 591 -12.34 6.10 -14.57
N GLN A 592 -12.25 5.01 -15.34
CA GLN A 592 -11.10 4.10 -15.26
C GLN A 592 -9.80 4.73 -15.79
N VAL A 593 -9.89 5.85 -16.49
CA VAL A 593 -8.72 6.63 -16.92
C VAL A 593 -8.15 7.42 -15.74
N THR A 594 -6.84 7.29 -15.49
CA THR A 594 -6.14 8.03 -14.43
C THR A 594 -6.17 9.54 -14.68
N ASP A 595 -6.10 10.35 -13.61
CA ASP A 595 -6.13 11.82 -13.64
C ASP A 595 -7.47 12.47 -14.03
N VAL A 596 -8.56 11.70 -14.14
CA VAL A 596 -9.93 12.26 -14.17
C VAL A 596 -10.40 12.55 -12.75
N GLU A 597 -11.04 13.70 -12.55
CA GLU A 597 -11.56 14.11 -11.23
C GLU A 597 -12.62 13.11 -10.74
N ILE A 598 -12.50 12.70 -9.47
CA ILE A 598 -13.53 11.86 -8.83
C ILE A 598 -14.70 12.77 -8.43
N ALA A 599 -15.86 12.53 -9.01
CA ALA A 599 -17.10 13.19 -8.62
C ALA A 599 -17.74 12.47 -7.43
N VAL A 600 -18.44 13.20 -6.57
CA VAL A 600 -19.27 12.62 -5.50
C VAL A 600 -20.72 12.96 -5.79
N SER A 601 -21.58 11.94 -5.81
CA SER A 601 -23.00 12.15 -6.11
C SER A 601 -23.72 12.99 -5.07
N ASP A 602 -24.58 13.92 -5.52
CA ASP A 602 -25.34 14.83 -4.66
C ASP A 602 -26.58 14.17 -4.01
N GLU A 603 -27.42 14.96 -3.33
CA GLU A 603 -28.63 14.45 -2.67
C GLU A 603 -29.66 13.84 -3.63
N LYS A 604 -29.60 14.21 -4.91
CA LYS A 604 -30.42 13.68 -5.99
C LYS A 604 -29.67 12.63 -6.79
N GLY A 605 -28.55 12.11 -6.27
CA GLY A 605 -27.72 11.10 -6.90
C GLY A 605 -26.91 11.62 -8.09
N ARG A 606 -26.93 12.92 -8.39
CA ARG A 606 -26.31 13.43 -9.61
C ARG A 606 -24.81 13.56 -9.46
N PHE A 607 -24.08 13.26 -10.52
CA PHE A 607 -22.63 13.43 -10.60
C PHE A 607 -22.26 14.20 -11.88
N ARG A 608 -21.10 14.86 -11.83
CA ARG A 608 -20.48 15.54 -12.97
C ARG A 608 -18.99 15.27 -12.97
N LEU A 609 -18.51 14.52 -13.95
CA LEU A 609 -17.10 14.28 -14.20
C LEU A 609 -16.56 15.31 -15.19
N THR A 610 -15.46 15.94 -14.83
CA THR A 610 -14.75 16.95 -15.63
C THR A 610 -13.36 16.47 -15.99
N GLY A 611 -12.82 16.95 -17.10
CA GLY A 611 -11.50 16.54 -17.58
C GLY A 611 -11.50 15.12 -18.17
N VAL A 612 -12.65 14.64 -18.65
CA VAL A 612 -12.75 13.33 -19.27
C VAL A 612 -12.16 13.42 -20.69
N PRO A 613 -11.21 12.54 -21.08
CA PRO A 613 -10.67 12.52 -22.43
C PRO A 613 -11.79 12.33 -23.46
N ARG A 614 -11.67 12.82 -24.68
CA ARG A 614 -12.72 12.58 -25.70
C ARG A 614 -12.77 11.10 -26.11
N GLY A 615 -13.94 10.46 -26.01
CA GLY A 615 -14.14 9.07 -26.43
C GLY A 615 -15.18 8.32 -25.61
N GLU A 616 -15.12 6.99 -25.67
CA GLU A 616 -15.90 6.08 -24.82
C GLU A 616 -15.11 5.76 -23.54
N HIS A 617 -15.79 5.75 -22.40
CA HIS A 617 -15.18 5.55 -21.08
C HIS A 617 -15.98 4.59 -20.23
N TYR A 618 -15.29 3.87 -19.35
CA TYR A 618 -15.95 3.15 -18.28
C TYR A 618 -16.03 4.04 -17.04
N ILE A 619 -17.25 4.32 -16.62
CA ILE A 619 -17.58 5.10 -15.43
C ILE A 619 -17.91 4.15 -14.31
N VAL A 620 -17.14 4.27 -13.23
CA VAL A 620 -17.26 3.46 -12.02
C VAL A 620 -17.97 4.29 -10.98
N ALA A 621 -19.09 3.81 -10.43
CA ALA A 621 -19.68 4.36 -9.22
C ALA A 621 -19.45 3.39 -8.06
N SER A 622 -18.98 3.87 -6.92
CA SER A 622 -18.72 3.07 -5.72
C SER A 622 -19.06 3.82 -4.45
N ARG A 623 -19.81 3.20 -3.54
CA ARG A 623 -20.17 3.78 -2.23
C ARG A 623 -19.29 3.23 -1.10
N THR A 624 -18.66 2.07 -1.33
CA THR A 624 -17.59 1.37 -0.58
C THR A 624 -17.00 0.29 -1.51
N ASN A 625 -16.11 -0.59 -1.01
CA ASN A 625 -15.69 -1.80 -1.75
C ASN A 625 -16.85 -2.79 -2.01
N SER A 626 -18.03 -2.62 -1.39
CA SER A 626 -19.12 -3.60 -1.40
C SER A 626 -20.36 -3.18 -2.20
N PHE A 627 -20.38 -1.97 -2.75
CA PHE A 627 -21.48 -1.48 -3.60
C PHE A 627 -20.88 -0.71 -4.75
N ARG A 628 -20.85 -1.35 -5.92
CA ARG A 628 -20.20 -0.84 -7.13
C ARG A 628 -21.06 -1.13 -8.35
N ASP A 629 -20.97 -0.25 -9.34
CA ASP A 629 -21.43 -0.51 -10.70
C ASP A 629 -20.46 0.14 -11.71
N VAL A 630 -20.41 -0.40 -12.92
CA VAL A 630 -19.55 0.10 -14.00
C VAL A 630 -20.38 0.20 -15.27
N VAL A 631 -20.50 1.42 -15.80
CA VAL A 631 -21.25 1.68 -17.03
C VAL A 631 -20.32 2.26 -18.10
N GLN A 632 -20.61 2.00 -19.36
CA GLN A 632 -19.98 2.74 -20.45
C GLN A 632 -20.69 4.08 -20.64
N ALA A 633 -19.93 5.15 -20.82
CA ALA A 633 -20.43 6.47 -21.17
C ALA A 633 -19.49 7.17 -22.13
N LYS A 634 -20.08 7.98 -23.00
CA LYS A 634 -19.32 8.78 -23.96
C LYS A 634 -19.08 10.18 -23.43
N THR A 635 -17.92 10.75 -23.72
CA THR A 635 -17.63 12.16 -23.44
C THR A 635 -18.69 13.08 -24.07
N GLY A 636 -19.27 13.95 -23.25
CA GLY A 636 -20.38 14.84 -23.60
C GLY A 636 -21.77 14.29 -23.23
N GLN A 637 -21.86 13.05 -22.78
CA GLN A 637 -23.12 12.45 -22.33
C GLN A 637 -23.57 13.04 -20.98
N SER A 638 -24.86 13.33 -20.83
CA SER A 638 -25.42 14.00 -19.64
C SER A 638 -26.52 13.22 -18.91
N ASP A 639 -26.90 12.05 -19.44
CA ASP A 639 -28.01 11.22 -18.97
C ASP A 639 -27.55 9.83 -18.50
N VAL A 640 -26.29 9.70 -18.08
CA VAL A 640 -25.75 8.42 -17.62
C VAL A 640 -26.50 7.95 -16.38
N VAL A 641 -27.03 6.73 -16.41
CA VAL A 641 -27.74 6.12 -15.26
C VAL A 641 -26.88 4.99 -14.71
N ILE A 642 -26.56 5.07 -13.42
CA ILE A 642 -25.79 4.05 -12.72
C ILE A 642 -26.66 3.48 -11.59
N LYS A 643 -26.77 2.16 -11.47
CA LYS A 643 -27.56 1.53 -10.40
C LYS A 643 -26.63 0.67 -9.57
N LEU A 644 -26.35 1.12 -8.34
CA LEU A 644 -25.53 0.35 -7.43
C LEU A 644 -26.19 -1.01 -7.20
N THR A 645 -25.37 -2.05 -7.29
CA THR A 645 -25.76 -3.40 -6.89
C THR A 645 -25.06 -3.72 -5.57
N PRO A 646 -25.73 -4.45 -4.65
CA PRO A 646 -25.03 -5.03 -3.51
C PRO A 646 -24.02 -6.02 -4.06
N GLU A 647 -22.79 -6.01 -3.56
CA GLU A 647 -21.90 -7.16 -3.69
C GLU A 647 -22.55 -8.36 -2.99
N ALA A 648 -23.38 -9.10 -3.72
CA ALA A 648 -23.77 -10.43 -3.35
C ALA A 648 -22.56 -11.34 -3.56
N LYS A 649 -21.68 -11.31 -2.56
CA LYS A 649 -20.36 -11.95 -2.39
C LYS A 649 -19.26 -10.93 -2.53
N PRO A 650 -18.25 -11.01 -1.65
CA PRO A 650 -17.14 -10.08 -1.70
C PRO A 650 -16.64 -10.07 -3.16
N LEU A 651 -16.09 -8.95 -3.60
CA LEU A 651 -14.73 -9.03 -4.09
C LEU A 651 -13.99 -9.90 -3.06
N VAL A 652 -14.03 -11.24 -3.22
CA VAL A 652 -12.80 -12.01 -3.24
C VAL A 652 -11.90 -11.02 -3.93
N GLY A 653 -10.94 -10.47 -3.20
CA GLY A 653 -10.24 -9.32 -3.72
C GLY A 653 -9.78 -9.63 -5.17
N VAL A 654 -8.93 -8.83 -5.76
CA VAL A 654 -7.62 -8.71 -5.16
C VAL A 654 -7.23 -9.84 -4.16
N VAL A 655 -7.61 -11.09 -4.41
CA VAL A 655 -6.78 -12.25 -4.19
C VAL A 655 -5.80 -12.12 -5.36
N PHE A 656 -4.81 -11.25 -5.17
CA PHE A 656 -3.50 -11.41 -5.80
C PHE A 656 -2.81 -12.63 -5.14
N GLY A 657 -3.54 -13.73 -5.06
CA GLY A 657 -3.15 -14.97 -4.39
C GLY A 657 -3.52 -16.11 -5.31
N ASP A 658 -2.51 -16.85 -5.73
CA ASP A 658 -2.57 -17.93 -6.69
C ASP A 658 -3.86 -18.81 -6.56
N ARG A 659 -4.75 -18.80 -7.56
CA ARG A 659 -5.91 -19.74 -7.66
C ARG A 659 -5.46 -21.18 -7.94
N ILE A 660 -4.18 -21.32 -8.22
CA ILE A 660 -3.47 -22.58 -8.44
C ILE A 660 -3.64 -23.48 -7.23
N GLY A 661 -4.11 -24.72 -7.46
CA GLY A 661 -4.42 -25.72 -6.44
C GLY A 661 -5.88 -25.73 -5.97
N MET A 662 -6.69 -24.71 -6.31
CA MET A 662 -8.12 -24.69 -5.96
C MET A 662 -8.95 -25.62 -6.86
N THR A 663 -10.05 -26.15 -6.34
CA THR A 663 -10.99 -26.94 -7.15
C THR A 663 -11.68 -26.03 -8.15
N ALA A 664 -11.67 -26.42 -9.43
CA ALA A 664 -12.32 -25.66 -10.48
C ALA A 664 -13.83 -25.50 -10.21
N PRO A 665 -14.37 -24.26 -10.22
CA PRO A 665 -15.80 -24.01 -10.06
C PRO A 665 -16.64 -24.71 -11.15
N ALA A 666 -17.91 -25.03 -10.86
CA ALA A 666 -18.79 -25.63 -11.84
C ALA A 666 -19.13 -24.66 -12.99
N LEU A 667 -19.25 -25.19 -14.21
CA LEU A 667 -19.67 -24.41 -15.38
C LEU A 667 -21.18 -24.16 -15.33
N LYS A 668 -21.59 -22.93 -15.67
CA LYS A 668 -22.96 -22.47 -15.66
C LYS A 668 -23.29 -21.84 -17.01
N THR A 669 -24.00 -22.58 -17.86
CA THR A 669 -24.11 -22.29 -19.29
C THR A 669 -25.54 -22.41 -19.80
N THR A 670 -25.97 -21.60 -20.76
CA THR A 670 -27.30 -21.71 -21.39
C THR A 670 -27.30 -22.62 -22.62
N ASP A 671 -26.34 -22.44 -23.52
CA ASP A 671 -26.30 -23.09 -24.83
C ASP A 671 -24.90 -23.67 -25.08
N TRP A 672 -24.84 -24.73 -25.87
CA TRP A 672 -23.59 -25.37 -26.30
C TRP A 672 -23.54 -25.50 -27.82
N PHE A 673 -22.35 -25.31 -28.38
CA PHE A 673 -22.03 -25.37 -29.79
C PHE A 673 -20.91 -26.39 -30.01
N GLY A 674 -21.06 -27.22 -31.04
CA GLY A 674 -20.06 -28.26 -31.36
C GLY A 674 -20.06 -29.47 -30.43
N SER A 675 -20.81 -29.48 -29.33
CA SER A 675 -20.99 -30.64 -28.45
C SER A 675 -22.31 -30.61 -27.68
N LYS A 676 -22.63 -31.73 -27.02
CA LYS A 676 -23.59 -31.73 -25.89
C LYS A 676 -22.95 -31.01 -24.67
N PRO A 677 -23.75 -30.53 -23.70
CA PRO A 677 -23.24 -29.93 -22.48
C PRO A 677 -22.24 -30.84 -21.74
N LEU A 678 -21.14 -30.26 -21.28
CA LEU A 678 -20.11 -30.97 -20.52
C LEU A 678 -20.11 -30.50 -19.06
N ASP A 679 -19.98 -31.45 -18.13
CA ASP A 679 -19.81 -31.19 -16.71
C ASP A 679 -18.38 -31.54 -16.27
N LEU A 680 -17.75 -30.66 -15.49
CA LEU A 680 -16.38 -30.87 -15.02
C LEU A 680 -16.22 -32.12 -14.15
N LYS A 681 -17.27 -32.57 -13.46
CA LYS A 681 -17.22 -33.85 -12.72
C LYS A 681 -17.12 -35.04 -13.68
N SER A 682 -17.81 -35.00 -14.81
CA SER A 682 -17.73 -36.03 -15.85
C SER A 682 -16.37 -36.05 -16.58
N LEU A 683 -15.61 -34.97 -16.48
CA LEU A 683 -14.28 -34.81 -17.07
C LEU A 683 -13.13 -35.15 -16.10
N ARG A 684 -13.43 -35.69 -14.91
CA ARG A 684 -12.38 -36.19 -14.01
C ARG A 684 -11.52 -37.24 -14.73
N GLY A 685 -10.20 -37.20 -14.48
CA GLY A 685 -9.23 -38.00 -15.21
C GLY A 685 -8.70 -37.35 -16.49
N LYS A 686 -9.30 -36.26 -16.97
CA LYS A 686 -8.84 -35.48 -18.14
C LYS A 686 -8.20 -34.16 -17.72
N ILE A 687 -7.37 -33.61 -18.59
CA ILE A 687 -6.89 -32.22 -18.46
C ILE A 687 -7.92 -31.33 -19.16
N VAL A 688 -8.40 -30.28 -18.51
CA VAL A 688 -9.43 -29.39 -19.07
C VAL A 688 -8.88 -27.98 -19.22
N VAL A 689 -9.06 -27.37 -20.38
CA VAL A 689 -8.77 -25.95 -20.64
C VAL A 689 -10.10 -25.22 -20.78
N ILE A 690 -10.32 -24.18 -19.97
CA ILE A 690 -11.44 -23.26 -20.14
C ILE A 690 -10.91 -21.99 -20.79
N ASP A 691 -11.42 -21.60 -21.95
CA ASP A 691 -11.03 -20.40 -22.69
C ASP A 691 -12.18 -19.38 -22.68
N PHE A 692 -12.06 -18.31 -21.90
CA PHE A 692 -13.04 -17.23 -21.85
C PHE A 692 -12.84 -16.26 -23.02
N TRP A 693 -13.86 -16.13 -23.88
CA TRP A 693 -13.77 -15.34 -25.11
C TRP A 693 -15.09 -14.65 -25.51
N ALA A 694 -15.04 -13.76 -26.49
CA ALA A 694 -16.25 -13.18 -27.09
C ALA A 694 -16.06 -12.83 -28.57
N VAL A 695 -17.16 -12.76 -29.33
CA VAL A 695 -17.11 -12.42 -30.79
C VAL A 695 -16.76 -10.96 -31.05
N TRP A 696 -16.91 -10.10 -30.04
CA TRP A 696 -16.57 -8.68 -30.09
C TRP A 696 -15.18 -8.39 -29.50
N CYS A 697 -14.50 -9.40 -28.96
CA CYS A 697 -13.18 -9.27 -28.34
C CYS A 697 -12.08 -9.49 -29.38
N GLY A 698 -11.48 -8.41 -29.88
CA GLY A 698 -10.40 -8.46 -30.88
C GLY A 698 -9.24 -9.41 -30.50
N PRO A 699 -8.61 -9.25 -29.31
CA PRO A 699 -7.52 -10.12 -28.88
C PRO A 699 -7.94 -11.59 -28.74
N CYS A 700 -9.19 -11.86 -28.35
CA CYS A 700 -9.71 -13.22 -28.29
C CYS A 700 -9.69 -13.85 -29.68
N ILE A 701 -10.19 -13.12 -30.69
CA ILE A 701 -10.28 -13.60 -32.07
C ILE A 701 -8.91 -13.96 -32.64
N GLU A 702 -7.86 -13.22 -32.24
CA GLU A 702 -6.46 -13.51 -32.59
C GLU A 702 -5.95 -14.80 -31.96
N ALA A 703 -6.36 -15.12 -30.71
CA ALA A 703 -5.95 -16.33 -29.99
C ALA A 703 -6.70 -17.61 -30.43
N LEU A 704 -7.94 -17.50 -30.96
CA LEU A 704 -8.79 -18.65 -31.32
C LEU A 704 -8.10 -19.71 -32.22
N PRO A 705 -7.31 -19.36 -33.27
CA PRO A 705 -6.62 -20.34 -34.10
C PRO A 705 -5.59 -21.17 -33.32
N GLU A 706 -4.92 -20.57 -32.35
CA GLU A 706 -3.92 -21.25 -31.51
C GLU A 706 -4.59 -22.20 -30.51
N VAL A 707 -5.67 -21.75 -29.86
CA VAL A 707 -6.50 -22.60 -28.98
C VAL A 707 -7.07 -23.79 -29.76
N GLN A 708 -7.52 -23.56 -31.00
CA GLN A 708 -7.98 -24.61 -31.90
C GLN A 708 -6.86 -25.60 -32.28
N ALA A 709 -5.62 -25.13 -32.41
CA ALA A 709 -4.46 -25.98 -32.64
C ALA A 709 -4.14 -26.86 -31.42
N LEU A 710 -4.22 -26.31 -30.20
CA LEU A 710 -4.06 -27.10 -28.96
C LEU A 710 -5.09 -28.22 -28.87
N TYR A 711 -6.37 -27.91 -29.15
CA TYR A 711 -7.43 -28.92 -29.15
C TYR A 711 -7.15 -30.05 -30.15
N LYS A 712 -6.71 -29.72 -31.38
CA LYS A 712 -6.37 -30.72 -32.40
C LYS A 712 -5.15 -31.55 -32.00
N LYS A 713 -4.15 -30.91 -31.41
CA LYS A 713 -2.86 -31.52 -31.05
C LYS A 713 -3.00 -32.48 -29.87
N TYR A 714 -3.66 -32.06 -28.80
CA TYR A 714 -3.68 -32.78 -27.52
C TYR A 714 -5.01 -33.48 -27.20
N GLY A 715 -6.05 -33.31 -28.02
CA GLY A 715 -7.37 -33.88 -27.75
C GLY A 715 -7.37 -35.41 -27.63
N LYS A 716 -6.49 -36.10 -28.36
CA LYS A 716 -6.33 -37.57 -28.27
C LYS A 716 -5.59 -38.03 -27.01
N ASP A 717 -4.83 -37.13 -26.38
CA ASP A 717 -4.01 -37.41 -25.21
C ASP A 717 -4.76 -37.13 -23.88
N GLY A 718 -6.08 -36.98 -23.95
CA GLY A 718 -6.92 -36.75 -22.78
C GLY A 718 -7.07 -35.28 -22.37
N VAL A 719 -6.81 -34.34 -23.28
CA VAL A 719 -7.09 -32.91 -23.09
C VAL A 719 -8.46 -32.53 -23.67
N VAL A 720 -9.23 -31.72 -22.94
CA VAL A 720 -10.52 -31.18 -23.38
C VAL A 720 -10.47 -29.66 -23.32
N VAL A 721 -10.75 -28.99 -24.44
CA VAL A 721 -10.86 -27.53 -24.49
C VAL A 721 -12.34 -27.15 -24.50
N ILE A 722 -12.74 -26.20 -23.67
CA ILE A 722 -14.09 -25.65 -23.58
C ILE A 722 -13.98 -24.13 -23.73
N GLY A 723 -14.47 -23.59 -24.83
CA GLY A 723 -14.65 -22.15 -24.99
C GLY A 723 -15.86 -21.67 -24.19
N MET A 724 -15.70 -20.65 -23.37
CA MET A 724 -16.74 -20.00 -22.59
C MET A 724 -16.99 -18.61 -23.15
N HIS A 725 -18.07 -18.48 -23.93
CA HIS A 725 -18.42 -17.23 -24.60
C HIS A 725 -19.16 -16.30 -23.63
N ALA A 726 -18.73 -15.03 -23.57
CA ALA A 726 -19.34 -14.01 -22.72
C ALA A 726 -20.78 -13.66 -23.17
N PRO A 727 -21.71 -13.40 -22.23
CA PRO A 727 -23.11 -13.13 -22.57
C PRO A 727 -23.29 -11.83 -23.39
N GLY A 728 -24.49 -11.64 -23.95
CA GLY A 728 -24.87 -10.43 -24.67
C GLY A 728 -24.79 -10.51 -26.20
N THR A 729 -24.23 -11.60 -26.76
CA THR A 729 -24.33 -11.89 -28.20
C THR A 729 -25.45 -12.90 -28.48
N PRO A 730 -26.36 -12.65 -29.46
CA PRO A 730 -27.37 -13.63 -29.85
C PRO A 730 -26.75 -14.96 -30.29
N LYS A 731 -27.29 -16.09 -29.82
CA LYS A 731 -26.75 -17.43 -30.05
C LYS A 731 -26.52 -17.78 -31.54
N GLN A 732 -27.38 -17.27 -32.43
CA GLN A 732 -27.25 -17.49 -33.87
C GLN A 732 -25.96 -16.86 -34.41
N LYS A 733 -25.63 -15.64 -33.98
CA LYS A 733 -24.38 -14.95 -34.38
C LYS A 733 -23.15 -15.67 -33.85
N ILE A 734 -23.23 -16.22 -32.62
CA ILE A 734 -22.15 -17.03 -32.05
C ILE A 734 -21.94 -18.28 -32.90
N ALA A 735 -23.01 -19.03 -33.22
CA ALA A 735 -22.94 -20.23 -34.03
C ALA A 735 -22.38 -19.97 -35.43
N GLU A 736 -22.81 -18.89 -36.08
CA GLU A 736 -22.29 -18.46 -37.39
C GLU A 736 -20.81 -18.12 -37.31
N PHE A 737 -20.38 -17.39 -36.28
CA PHE A 737 -18.98 -17.01 -36.08
C PHE A 737 -18.09 -18.22 -35.82
N ILE A 738 -18.52 -19.15 -34.96
CA ILE A 738 -17.83 -20.43 -34.69
C ILE A 738 -17.62 -21.21 -36.00
N LYS A 739 -18.66 -21.29 -36.84
CA LYS A 739 -18.59 -21.93 -38.15
C LYS A 739 -17.64 -21.19 -39.10
N GLN A 740 -17.70 -19.86 -39.14
CA GLN A 740 -16.87 -19.02 -39.98
C GLN A 740 -15.38 -19.14 -39.62
N LYS A 741 -15.05 -19.21 -38.33
CA LYS A 741 -13.67 -19.36 -37.83
C LYS A 741 -13.20 -20.82 -37.79
N GLY A 742 -14.05 -21.78 -38.15
CA GLY A 742 -13.70 -23.20 -38.22
C GLY A 742 -13.36 -23.80 -36.85
N LEU A 743 -13.99 -23.32 -35.78
CA LEU A 743 -13.77 -23.83 -34.43
C LEU A 743 -14.53 -25.16 -34.25
N THR A 744 -13.83 -26.18 -33.78
CA THR A 744 -14.35 -27.55 -33.64
C THR A 744 -14.29 -28.09 -32.20
N TYR A 745 -13.74 -27.32 -31.25
CA TYR A 745 -13.83 -27.65 -29.83
C TYR A 745 -15.20 -27.23 -29.25
N PRO A 746 -15.66 -27.90 -28.17
CA PRO A 746 -16.85 -27.50 -27.42
C PRO A 746 -16.85 -26.03 -27.04
N ASN A 747 -17.90 -25.30 -27.40
CA ASN A 747 -18.11 -23.92 -26.97
C ASN A 747 -19.43 -23.80 -26.23
N ALA A 748 -19.47 -23.03 -25.16
CA ALA A 748 -20.65 -22.79 -24.36
C ALA A 748 -20.92 -21.30 -24.22
N LEU A 749 -22.20 -20.92 -24.15
CA LEU A 749 -22.62 -19.57 -23.80
C LEU A 749 -22.80 -19.49 -22.28
N ASP A 750 -22.07 -18.58 -21.65
CA ASP A 750 -22.17 -18.35 -20.21
C ASP A 750 -23.54 -17.75 -19.84
N ILE A 751 -24.10 -18.15 -18.70
CA ILE A 751 -25.37 -17.60 -18.23
C ILE A 751 -25.15 -16.13 -17.85
N ALA A 752 -25.90 -15.23 -18.49
CA ALA A 752 -25.88 -13.81 -18.15
C ALA A 752 -26.39 -13.59 -16.72
N GLU A 753 -25.66 -12.84 -15.91
CA GLU A 753 -26.21 -12.14 -14.75
C GLU A 753 -26.69 -10.75 -15.15
N ASP A 754 -27.44 -10.10 -14.25
CA ASP A 754 -27.92 -8.72 -14.46
C ASP A 754 -26.78 -7.72 -14.70
N SER A 755 -25.56 -8.02 -14.25
CA SER A 755 -24.34 -7.23 -14.49
C SER A 755 -23.78 -7.32 -15.91
N GLY A 756 -24.32 -8.18 -16.77
CA GLY A 756 -23.79 -8.45 -18.11
C GLY A 756 -22.51 -9.30 -18.11
N VAL A 757 -22.02 -9.73 -16.94
CA VAL A 757 -20.93 -10.71 -16.81
C VAL A 757 -21.53 -12.12 -16.69
N GLY A 758 -20.85 -13.11 -17.24
CA GLY A 758 -21.30 -14.51 -17.17
C GLY A 758 -21.10 -15.14 -15.79
N GLN A 759 -22.01 -16.02 -15.36
CA GLN A 759 -21.95 -16.69 -14.06
C GLN A 759 -20.70 -17.58 -13.88
N THR A 760 -20.26 -18.24 -14.94
CA THR A 760 -19.03 -19.03 -14.95
C THR A 760 -17.83 -18.10 -14.83
N ALA A 761 -17.81 -17.01 -15.60
CA ALA A 761 -16.77 -15.99 -15.50
C ALA A 761 -16.69 -15.42 -14.08
N LEU A 762 -17.81 -15.10 -13.42
CA LEU A 762 -17.79 -14.64 -12.03
C LEU A 762 -17.21 -15.67 -11.04
N SER A 763 -17.42 -16.96 -11.31
CA SER A 763 -16.93 -18.03 -10.43
C SER A 763 -15.43 -18.27 -10.60
N TYR A 764 -14.89 -18.08 -11.80
CA TYR A 764 -13.47 -18.22 -12.13
C TYR A 764 -12.68 -16.91 -11.93
N GLY A 765 -13.35 -15.77 -12.08
CA GLY A 765 -12.82 -14.41 -11.96
C GLY A 765 -11.70 -14.05 -12.94
N PRO A 766 -11.89 -14.21 -14.27
CA PRO A 766 -10.90 -13.79 -15.25
C PRO A 766 -10.68 -12.27 -15.19
N GLU A 767 -9.42 -11.84 -15.30
CA GLU A 767 -9.00 -10.43 -15.20
C GLU A 767 -9.29 -9.60 -16.48
N GLY A 768 -9.81 -10.27 -17.50
CA GLY A 768 -10.09 -9.76 -18.84
C GLY A 768 -10.41 -10.93 -19.76
N ILE A 769 -10.67 -10.69 -21.05
CA ILE A 769 -10.69 -11.75 -22.07
C ILE A 769 -9.76 -11.35 -23.23
N PRO A 770 -9.03 -12.29 -23.85
CA PRO A 770 -9.08 -13.74 -23.62
C PRO A 770 -8.41 -14.14 -22.31
N HIS A 771 -8.95 -15.15 -21.64
CA HIS A 771 -8.38 -15.67 -20.40
C HIS A 771 -8.64 -17.16 -20.30
N MET A 772 -7.59 -17.93 -19.99
CA MET A 772 -7.62 -19.38 -19.98
C MET A 772 -7.21 -19.96 -18.63
N PHE A 773 -7.91 -21.02 -18.23
CA PHE A 773 -7.58 -21.81 -17.06
C PHE A 773 -7.27 -23.25 -17.47
N VAL A 774 -6.18 -23.82 -16.96
CA VAL A 774 -5.86 -25.24 -17.11
C VAL A 774 -6.19 -25.96 -15.82
N ILE A 775 -6.97 -27.03 -15.93
CA ILE A 775 -7.46 -27.85 -14.84
C ILE A 775 -6.87 -29.25 -14.98
N ASP A 776 -6.29 -29.77 -13.90
CA ASP A 776 -5.71 -31.11 -13.86
C ASP A 776 -6.75 -32.23 -13.79
N ARG A 777 -6.26 -33.48 -13.81
CA ARG A 777 -7.08 -34.70 -13.76
C ARG A 777 -7.92 -34.84 -12.48
N LEU A 778 -7.53 -34.16 -11.39
CA LEU A 778 -8.25 -34.14 -10.11
C LEU A 778 -9.31 -33.03 -10.07
N GLY A 779 -9.34 -32.17 -11.08
CA GLY A 779 -10.24 -31.02 -11.15
C GLY A 779 -9.71 -29.79 -10.41
N LYS A 780 -8.39 -29.67 -10.23
CA LYS A 780 -7.74 -28.50 -9.64
C LYS A 780 -7.22 -27.56 -10.72
N ILE A 781 -7.38 -26.25 -10.52
CA ILE A 781 -6.77 -25.24 -11.39
C ILE A 781 -5.26 -25.30 -11.18
N VAL A 782 -4.48 -25.40 -12.26
CA VAL A 782 -3.02 -25.52 -12.23
C VAL A 782 -2.32 -24.50 -13.13
N THR A 783 -3.10 -23.74 -13.90
CA THR A 783 -2.66 -22.55 -14.66
C THR A 783 -3.83 -21.59 -14.82
N ASP A 784 -3.53 -20.31 -14.72
CA ASP A 784 -4.41 -19.15 -14.82
C ASP A 784 -3.65 -18.12 -15.67
N THR A 785 -4.08 -17.85 -16.91
CA THR A 785 -3.25 -17.11 -17.89
C THR A 785 -4.08 -16.48 -19.00
N HIS A 786 -3.57 -15.41 -19.60
CA HIS A 786 -4.13 -14.83 -20.84
C HIS A 786 -3.48 -15.43 -22.10
N ASP A 787 -2.55 -16.39 -21.97
CA ASP A 787 -1.72 -16.89 -23.06
C ASP A 787 -1.81 -18.39 -23.34
N VAL A 788 -1.97 -18.72 -24.62
CA VAL A 788 -2.09 -20.07 -25.16
C VAL A 788 -0.78 -20.85 -24.99
N VAL A 789 0.39 -20.20 -25.00
CA VAL A 789 1.69 -20.89 -24.81
C VAL A 789 1.84 -21.42 -23.39
N ASP A 790 1.42 -20.66 -22.39
CA ASP A 790 1.41 -21.11 -20.99
C ASP A 790 0.43 -22.27 -20.79
N VAL A 791 -0.72 -22.23 -21.47
CA VAL A 791 -1.67 -23.36 -21.52
C VAL A 791 -0.99 -24.60 -22.11
N GLU A 792 -0.29 -24.47 -23.24
CA GLU A 792 0.41 -25.59 -23.87
C GLU A 792 1.51 -26.18 -22.95
N ARG A 793 2.31 -25.32 -22.31
CA ARG A 793 3.34 -25.74 -21.35
C ARG A 793 2.73 -26.51 -20.17
N ALA A 794 1.60 -26.03 -19.66
CA ALA A 794 0.87 -26.70 -18.59
C ALA A 794 0.33 -28.06 -19.02
N ILE A 795 -0.27 -28.16 -20.21
CA ILE A 795 -0.71 -29.43 -20.80
C ILE A 795 0.45 -30.41 -20.89
N GLN A 796 1.58 -30.00 -21.48
CA GLN A 796 2.76 -30.86 -21.64
C GLN A 796 3.30 -31.34 -20.29
N ARG A 797 3.31 -30.47 -19.26
CA ARG A 797 3.71 -30.82 -17.90
C ARG A 797 2.79 -31.86 -17.28
N LEU A 798 1.48 -31.71 -17.44
CA LEU A 798 0.48 -32.62 -16.88
C LEU A 798 0.45 -33.98 -17.59
N LEU A 799 0.73 -34.00 -18.90
CA LEU A 799 0.86 -35.24 -19.66
C LEU A 799 2.09 -36.06 -19.25
N LYS A 800 3.19 -35.39 -18.86
CA LYS A 800 4.42 -36.06 -18.35
C LYS A 800 4.29 -36.65 -16.94
N LYS A 801 3.38 -36.13 -16.12
CA LYS A 801 3.12 -36.62 -14.75
C LYS A 801 2.13 -37.80 -14.70
N GLY A 802 1.77 -38.33 -15.87
CA GLY A 802 0.66 -39.25 -16.08
C GLY A 802 1.03 -40.71 -16.13
#